data_AF-A0A1F9NRT9-F1
#
_entry.id   AF-A0A1F9NRT9-F1
#
_cell.length_a   1.000
_cell.length_b   1.000
_cell.length_c   1.000
_cell.angle_alpha   90.00
_cell.angle_beta   90.00
_cell.angle_gamma   90.00
#
_symmetry.space_group_name_H-M   'P 1'
#
loop_
_entity.id
_entity.type
_entity.pdbx_description
1 polymer ?
#
loop_
_entity_poly.entity_id
_entity_poly.type
_entity_poly.pdbx_seq_one_letter_code
_entity_poly.pdbx_strand_id
1 'polypeptide(L)'
;MAKNLLQLLFHPNPLKAGLLSILACCLLWKSFEYEKPAFFSAIDAKIVDTMFLIRGAQETSGSVIIVDIDEASLKEHGQWPWPRNIVADLTRRIYDAGALVIGFDILFAEKDRTSPAVLFNRYRDLLGDCDEQLLQTVGAISEYNHDRLLGDAIASGTSVLSYMFLLREDSLKNPGATPFPTPNITIDSEEAGFPDLKLISAYRSIINIPEVATASSEGFFNVFPDQSGTVRKVPLFMMMDDIPYPSLAFEMVRLVKNEEDVQLHLSAIGSKNQRTLLGVSMGQSFTRTDDLGQLTVNFRGPYNTFPYLSAADVLKGIGTERLNGKYVLIGSSASALMDLVATPFSSRSPGVEVHANIIDNLIKNDAMVWENYTEIGLTYFIIIIAGLLMVVSLVYLGPFLGFATGLAIMFAIVAGNYHFLFQKQQLLGISYILASLLAVFMTVSMFNYLFEGRRRLFIRRAFSHYVSPSVVNELLKNPERLNLSVESREVTILFCDIRNFTTLSEVTPVAELGQFLNTYFSLLTDIITKHNGMVDKYIGDAIMAVWGTPLDDKDHAESAVRAALEMISTIRERGDQFKLAGQTIEIGIGINTGMVSAGNFGSSKRFDYTVLGDNVNLASRIEGLTKFYRLKILISEFTRKKLAPDYCCRFVDTVMVKGRNKPVNLFEPLGEVENAGEKSAKHESYETALLLFKSRRFVEAQDLFARLYAENPEKIYQIYLERCRNFAENPPPPEWQGVHDHN
;
A
#
# COMPACT_ATOMS: atom_id res chain seq x y z
N MET A 1 -12.89 -28.15 -26.88
CA MET A 1 -12.38 -26.77 -27.08
C MET A 1 -12.88 -25.79 -26.00
N ALA A 2 -14.18 -25.74 -25.68
CA ALA A 2 -14.73 -24.81 -24.65
C ALA A 2 -14.17 -24.99 -23.22
N LYS A 3 -13.89 -26.23 -22.76
CA LYS A 3 -13.29 -26.49 -21.44
C LYS A 3 -11.86 -25.93 -21.29
N ASN A 4 -11.05 -25.93 -22.35
CA ASN A 4 -9.69 -25.38 -22.33
C ASN A 4 -9.69 -23.85 -22.34
N LEU A 5 -10.66 -23.22 -22.99
CA LEU A 5 -10.80 -21.76 -22.99
C LEU A 5 -11.19 -21.23 -21.59
N LEU A 6 -12.09 -21.95 -20.91
CA LEU A 6 -12.48 -21.68 -19.53
C LEU A 6 -11.28 -21.87 -18.56
N GLN A 7 -10.52 -22.95 -18.68
CA GLN A 7 -9.32 -23.14 -17.85
C GLN A 7 -8.25 -22.06 -18.09
N LEU A 8 -8.08 -21.60 -19.34
CA LEU A 8 -7.18 -20.49 -19.65
C LEU A 8 -7.67 -19.16 -19.07
N LEU A 9 -9.00 -18.94 -18.99
CA LEU A 9 -9.62 -17.78 -18.35
C LEU A 9 -9.43 -17.79 -16.82
N PHE A 10 -9.51 -18.96 -16.19
CA PHE A 10 -9.45 -19.10 -14.72
C PHE A 10 -8.04 -19.26 -14.13
N HIS A 11 -6.97 -19.31 -14.93
CA HIS A 11 -5.63 -19.14 -14.37
C HIS A 11 -5.45 -17.69 -13.89
N PRO A 12 -5.26 -17.47 -12.57
CA PRO A 12 -5.07 -16.14 -12.04
C PRO A 12 -3.78 -15.57 -12.65
N ASN A 13 -3.83 -14.32 -13.10
CA ASN A 13 -2.69 -13.56 -13.57
C ASN A 13 -2.88 -12.13 -13.04
N PRO A 14 -1.84 -11.47 -12.51
CA PRO A 14 -1.90 -10.08 -12.09
C PRO A 14 -2.65 -9.14 -13.05
N LEU A 15 -2.48 -9.30 -14.36
CA LEU A 15 -3.19 -8.52 -15.38
C LEU A 15 -4.72 -8.69 -15.29
N LYS A 16 -5.19 -9.94 -15.22
CA LYS A 16 -6.64 -10.23 -15.13
C LYS A 16 -7.23 -9.78 -13.81
N ALA A 17 -6.48 -9.95 -12.72
CA ALA A 17 -6.89 -9.48 -11.39
C ALA A 17 -7.05 -7.95 -11.41
N GLY A 18 -6.13 -7.22 -12.03
CA GLY A 18 -6.23 -5.78 -12.24
C GLY A 18 -7.47 -5.37 -13.05
N LEU A 19 -7.71 -6.02 -14.20
CA LEU A 19 -8.88 -5.74 -15.04
C LEU A 19 -10.21 -6.04 -14.32
N LEU A 20 -10.29 -7.14 -13.58
CA LEU A 20 -11.46 -7.47 -12.76
C LEU A 20 -11.66 -6.47 -11.62
N SER A 21 -10.58 -5.98 -11.02
CA SER A 21 -10.63 -4.94 -9.98
C SER A 21 -11.18 -3.61 -10.54
N ILE A 22 -10.75 -3.20 -11.73
CA ILE A 22 -11.28 -2.00 -12.41
C ILE A 22 -12.77 -2.18 -12.68
N LEU A 23 -13.16 -3.32 -13.25
CA LEU A 23 -14.57 -3.62 -13.52
C LEU A 23 -15.41 -3.62 -12.23
N ALA A 24 -14.90 -4.22 -11.16
CA ALA A 24 -15.56 -4.22 -9.85
C ALA A 24 -15.74 -2.80 -9.30
N CYS A 25 -14.73 -1.93 -9.42
CA CYS A 25 -14.84 -0.52 -9.03
C CYS A 25 -15.86 0.23 -9.88
N CYS A 26 -15.93 0.00 -11.19
CA CYS A 26 -16.96 0.61 -12.04
C CYS A 26 -18.37 0.12 -11.68
N LEU A 27 -18.54 -1.19 -11.42
CA LEU A 27 -19.84 -1.75 -11.02
C LEU A 27 -20.27 -1.28 -9.63
N LEU A 28 -19.33 -1.13 -8.70
CA LEU A 28 -19.60 -0.58 -7.38
C LEU A 28 -20.02 0.89 -7.46
N TRP A 29 -19.37 1.70 -8.30
CA TRP A 29 -19.80 3.07 -8.55
C TRP A 29 -21.22 3.12 -9.12
N LYS A 30 -21.52 2.24 -10.08
CA LYS A 30 -22.86 2.11 -10.65
C LYS A 30 -23.91 1.75 -9.60
N SER A 31 -23.56 0.90 -8.63
CA SER A 31 -24.48 0.46 -7.56
C SER A 31 -24.95 1.57 -6.64
N PHE A 32 -24.27 2.73 -6.65
CA PHE A 32 -24.67 3.90 -5.88
C PHE A 32 -25.76 4.74 -6.56
N GLU A 33 -26.25 4.35 -7.75
CA GLU A 33 -27.40 4.98 -8.43
C GLU A 33 -27.38 6.52 -8.39
N TYR A 34 -26.22 7.12 -8.72
CA TYR A 34 -25.97 8.57 -8.77
C TYR A 34 -25.83 9.27 -7.39
N GLU A 35 -26.12 8.60 -6.28
CA GLU A 35 -25.95 9.14 -4.92
C GLU A 35 -24.66 8.62 -4.27
N LYS A 36 -23.64 9.46 -4.22
CA LYS A 36 -22.36 9.12 -3.57
C LYS A 36 -22.58 8.83 -2.07
N PRO A 37 -22.06 7.70 -1.54
CA PRO A 37 -22.16 7.38 -0.12
C PRO A 37 -21.61 8.51 0.77
N ALA A 38 -22.28 8.78 1.89
CA ALA A 38 -21.95 9.88 2.81
C ALA A 38 -20.46 9.93 3.21
N PHE A 39 -19.83 8.76 3.35
CA PHE A 39 -18.39 8.65 3.62
C PHE A 39 -17.51 9.29 2.54
N PHE A 40 -17.76 8.99 1.26
CA PHE A 40 -16.99 9.57 0.15
C PHE A 40 -17.28 11.07 0.00
N SER A 41 -18.56 11.46 0.16
CA SER A 41 -18.97 12.88 0.12
C SER A 41 -18.29 13.71 1.21
N ALA A 42 -18.13 13.17 2.43
CA ALA A 42 -17.42 13.84 3.52
C ALA A 42 -15.93 14.01 3.22
N ILE A 43 -15.28 13.00 2.62
CA ILE A 43 -13.88 13.10 2.21
C ILE A 43 -13.71 14.14 1.10
N ASP A 44 -14.60 14.13 0.10
CA ASP A 44 -14.56 15.11 -0.99
C ASP A 44 -14.73 16.55 -0.48
N ALA A 45 -15.68 16.78 0.44
CA ALA A 45 -15.85 18.07 1.08
C ALA A 45 -14.57 18.54 1.78
N LYS A 46 -13.87 17.63 2.47
CA LYS A 46 -12.60 17.96 3.14
C LYS A 46 -11.45 18.20 2.17
N ILE A 47 -11.40 17.48 1.06
CA ILE A 47 -10.43 17.71 -0.03
C ILE A 47 -10.66 19.11 -0.60
N VAL A 48 -11.91 19.48 -0.88
CA VAL A 48 -12.27 20.81 -1.40
C VAL A 48 -11.86 21.92 -0.42
N ASP A 49 -12.14 21.80 0.88
CA ASP A 49 -11.67 22.78 1.88
C ASP A 49 -10.15 22.93 1.87
N THR A 50 -9.45 21.79 1.82
CA THR A 50 -7.98 21.78 1.77
C THR A 50 -7.48 22.48 0.51
N MET A 51 -8.16 22.32 -0.62
CA MET A 51 -7.84 23.04 -1.85
C MET A 51 -8.10 24.55 -1.74
N PHE A 52 -9.17 24.98 -1.05
CA PHE A 52 -9.38 26.41 -0.74
C PHE A 52 -8.25 26.97 0.11
N LEU A 53 -7.82 26.25 1.15
CA LEU A 53 -6.69 26.65 2.00
C LEU A 53 -5.37 26.73 1.20
N ILE A 54 -5.12 25.78 0.29
CA ILE A 54 -3.94 25.79 -0.59
C ILE A 54 -3.99 26.96 -1.58
N ARG A 55 -5.16 27.25 -2.16
CA ARG A 55 -5.32 28.40 -3.06
C ARG A 55 -5.08 29.72 -2.35
N GLY A 56 -5.45 29.78 -1.06
CA GLY A 56 -5.39 31.00 -0.27
C GLY A 56 -6.46 32.01 -0.66
N ALA A 57 -6.33 33.21 -0.09
CA ALA A 57 -7.22 34.33 -0.37
C ALA A 57 -7.09 34.80 -1.83
N GLN A 58 -8.20 35.26 -2.40
CA GLN A 58 -8.31 35.83 -3.74
C GLN A 58 -8.77 37.28 -3.66
N GLU A 59 -8.42 38.08 -4.65
CA GLU A 59 -8.92 39.45 -4.75
C GLU A 59 -10.45 39.44 -4.93
N THR A 60 -11.14 40.26 -4.15
CA THR A 60 -12.58 40.51 -4.29
C THR A 60 -12.83 41.41 -5.50
N SER A 61 -14.09 41.70 -5.84
CA SER A 61 -14.43 42.75 -6.83
C SER A 61 -14.09 44.15 -6.33
N GLY A 62 -13.85 44.32 -5.03
CA GLY A 62 -13.74 45.62 -4.38
C GLY A 62 -15.07 46.37 -4.27
N SER A 63 -16.20 45.76 -4.65
CA SER A 63 -17.52 46.43 -4.69
C SER A 63 -18.32 46.26 -3.40
N VAL A 64 -17.95 45.33 -2.52
CA VAL A 64 -18.68 45.02 -1.28
C VAL A 64 -17.92 45.55 -0.07
N ILE A 65 -18.63 46.17 0.87
CA ILE A 65 -18.11 46.62 2.17
C ILE A 65 -19.09 46.27 3.28
N ILE A 66 -18.57 45.87 4.44
CA ILE A 66 -19.37 45.48 5.60
C ILE A 66 -19.28 46.59 6.65
N VAL A 67 -20.43 47.13 7.03
CA VAL A 67 -20.59 48.00 8.20
C VAL A 67 -20.91 47.12 9.39
N ASP A 68 -20.01 47.09 10.35
CA ASP A 68 -19.95 46.04 11.36
C ASP A 68 -20.33 46.55 12.75
N ILE A 69 -21.29 45.85 13.36
CA ILE A 69 -21.59 45.97 14.78
C ILE A 69 -20.54 45.14 15.54
N ASP A 70 -19.36 45.74 15.67
CA ASP A 70 -18.19 45.17 16.34
C ASP A 70 -18.17 45.47 17.86
N GLU A 71 -17.17 44.93 18.57
CA GLU A 71 -17.00 45.17 20.00
C GLU A 71 -16.76 46.66 20.34
N ALA A 72 -16.14 47.43 19.42
CA ALA A 72 -15.95 48.87 19.59
C ALA A 72 -17.29 49.61 19.53
N SER A 73 -18.14 49.24 18.58
CA SER A 73 -19.51 49.72 18.43
C SER A 73 -20.36 49.43 19.65
N LEU A 74 -20.30 48.19 20.17
CA LEU A 74 -21.04 47.81 21.38
C LEU A 74 -20.53 48.52 22.63
N LYS A 75 -19.22 48.76 22.72
CA LYS A 75 -18.63 49.53 23.82
C LYS A 75 -19.11 50.98 23.84
N GLU A 76 -19.31 51.56 22.67
CA GLU A 76 -19.70 52.97 22.53
C GLU A 76 -21.21 53.21 22.65
N HIS A 77 -22.01 52.43 21.93
CA HIS A 77 -23.46 52.62 21.86
C HIS A 77 -24.25 51.67 22.77
N GLY A 78 -23.56 50.79 23.50
CA GLY A 78 -24.15 49.84 24.41
C GLY A 78 -24.56 48.54 23.75
N GLN A 79 -25.29 47.72 24.51
CA GLN A 79 -25.67 46.37 24.10
C GLN A 79 -26.69 46.38 22.95
N TRP A 80 -26.47 45.52 21.95
CA TRP A 80 -27.44 45.23 20.91
C TRP A 80 -28.66 44.45 21.43
N PRO A 81 -29.89 44.66 20.93
CA PRO A 81 -30.29 45.60 19.87
C PRO A 81 -30.28 47.07 20.33
N TRP A 82 -29.71 47.94 19.49
CA TRP A 82 -29.72 49.39 19.70
C TRP A 82 -31.11 50.00 19.47
N PRO A 83 -31.38 51.17 20.09
CA PRO A 83 -32.50 52.03 19.71
C PRO A 83 -32.56 52.28 18.20
N ARG A 84 -33.76 52.20 17.60
CA ARG A 84 -33.93 52.28 16.13
C ARG A 84 -33.60 53.65 15.56
N ASN A 85 -33.61 54.70 16.38
CA ASN A 85 -33.13 56.03 15.99
C ASN A 85 -31.61 56.05 15.71
N ILE A 86 -30.80 55.24 16.42
CA ILE A 86 -29.37 55.10 16.16
C ILE A 86 -29.17 54.35 14.84
N VAL A 87 -29.92 53.27 14.61
CA VAL A 87 -29.87 52.52 13.35
C VAL A 87 -30.33 53.41 12.18
N ALA A 88 -31.35 54.26 12.39
CA ALA A 88 -31.80 55.22 11.40
C ALA A 88 -30.72 56.24 11.03
N ASP A 89 -29.98 56.77 12.02
CA ASP A 89 -28.85 57.69 11.77
C ASP A 89 -27.72 56.98 11.02
N LEU A 90 -27.40 55.74 11.40
CA LEU A 90 -26.43 54.91 10.69
C LEU A 90 -26.83 54.73 9.22
N THR A 91 -28.08 54.35 8.95
CA THR A 91 -28.62 54.16 7.60
C THR A 91 -28.51 55.44 6.76
N ARG A 92 -28.91 56.60 7.32
CA ARG A 92 -28.81 57.89 6.61
C ARG A 92 -27.36 58.23 6.25
N ARG A 93 -26.42 58.05 7.18
CA ARG A 93 -25.00 58.32 6.93
C ARG A 93 -24.40 57.43 5.85
N ILE A 94 -24.84 56.16 5.76
CA ILE A 94 -24.41 55.25 4.69
C ILE A 94 -24.94 55.72 3.34
N TYR A 95 -26.20 56.17 3.26
CA TYR A 95 -26.76 56.74 2.04
C TYR A 95 -26.09 58.06 1.64
N ASP A 96 -25.89 58.98 2.60
CA ASP A 96 -25.21 60.26 2.38
C ASP A 96 -23.77 60.07 1.88
N ALA A 97 -23.15 58.95 2.23
CA ALA A 97 -21.82 58.54 1.77
C ALA A 97 -21.79 57.94 0.35
N GLY A 98 -22.95 57.75 -0.30
CA GLY A 98 -23.05 57.31 -1.69
C GLY A 98 -23.12 55.80 -1.90
N ALA A 99 -23.58 55.02 -0.91
CA ALA A 99 -23.80 53.58 -1.07
C ALA A 99 -24.80 53.28 -2.22
N LEU A 100 -24.53 52.23 -3.01
CA LEU A 100 -25.43 51.80 -4.10
C LEU A 100 -26.68 51.10 -3.58
N VAL A 101 -26.51 50.27 -2.54
CA VAL A 101 -27.57 49.54 -1.87
C VAL A 101 -27.14 49.19 -0.45
N ILE A 102 -28.08 49.20 0.49
CA ILE A 102 -27.89 48.74 1.86
C ILE A 102 -28.64 47.41 2.07
N GLY A 103 -27.91 46.35 2.40
CA GLY A 103 -28.47 45.08 2.84
C GLY A 103 -28.41 44.96 4.35
N PHE A 104 -29.54 44.70 4.99
CA PHE A 104 -29.61 44.51 6.44
C PHE A 104 -29.54 43.02 6.76
N ASP A 105 -28.39 42.51 7.19
CA ASP A 105 -28.23 41.17 7.76
C ASP A 105 -28.69 41.14 9.23
N ILE A 106 -29.86 41.73 9.45
CA ILE A 106 -30.47 42.03 10.75
C ILE A 106 -31.98 42.00 10.57
N LEU A 107 -32.66 41.27 11.46
CA LEU A 107 -34.11 41.16 11.49
C LEU A 107 -34.73 42.11 12.52
N PHE A 108 -35.76 42.86 12.09
CA PHE A 108 -36.49 43.83 12.91
C PHE A 108 -37.92 43.34 13.22
N ALA A 109 -38.05 42.14 13.77
CA ALA A 109 -39.34 41.46 14.01
C ALA A 109 -40.14 41.98 15.23
N GLU A 110 -39.53 42.80 16.09
CA GLU A 110 -40.14 43.34 17.30
C GLU A 110 -40.03 44.87 17.33
N LYS A 111 -41.02 45.51 17.97
CA LYS A 111 -41.04 46.97 18.20
C LYS A 111 -39.89 47.42 19.08
N ASP A 112 -39.39 48.63 18.83
CA ASP A 112 -38.34 49.22 19.66
C ASP A 112 -38.86 49.53 21.08
N ARG A 113 -38.39 48.73 22.05
CA ARG A 113 -38.68 48.89 23.47
C ARG A 113 -38.17 50.20 24.08
N THR A 114 -37.25 50.89 23.41
CA THR A 114 -36.67 52.17 23.85
C THR A 114 -37.35 53.38 23.21
N SER A 115 -38.24 53.15 22.24
CA SER A 115 -39.01 54.20 21.58
C SER A 115 -39.86 54.96 22.61
N PRO A 116 -39.78 56.31 22.68
CA PRO A 116 -40.60 57.10 23.58
C PRO A 116 -42.09 56.74 23.44
N ALA A 117 -42.61 56.59 22.23
CA ALA A 117 -44.00 56.19 21.99
C ALA A 117 -44.37 54.85 22.65
N VAL A 118 -43.43 53.89 22.74
CA VAL A 118 -43.64 52.59 23.41
C VAL A 118 -43.51 52.73 24.94
N LEU A 119 -42.53 53.50 25.41
CA LEU A 119 -42.31 53.75 26.84
C LEU A 119 -43.48 54.50 27.48
N PHE A 120 -44.00 55.55 26.83
CA PHE A 120 -45.18 56.28 27.30
C PHE A 120 -46.41 55.38 27.43
N ASN A 121 -46.63 54.47 26.48
CA ASN A 121 -47.71 53.50 26.57
C ASN A 121 -47.50 52.47 27.69
N ARG A 122 -46.25 52.00 27.89
CA ARG A 122 -45.91 51.03 28.94
C ARG A 122 -46.07 51.61 30.35
N TYR A 123 -45.73 52.87 30.55
CA TYR A 123 -45.78 53.54 31.84
C TYR A 123 -47.04 54.38 32.06
N ARG A 124 -48.02 54.30 31.14
CA ARG A 124 -49.28 55.05 31.22
C ARG A 124 -49.94 54.93 32.60
N ASP A 125 -50.02 53.72 33.15
CA ASP A 125 -50.67 53.47 34.44
C ASP A 125 -49.85 54.00 35.65
N LEU A 126 -48.54 54.22 35.46
CA LEU A 126 -47.62 54.78 36.46
C LEU A 126 -47.53 56.32 36.40
N LEU A 127 -47.93 56.92 35.27
CA LEU A 127 -47.84 58.37 35.03
C LEU A 127 -49.05 59.16 35.58
N GLY A 128 -50.06 58.49 36.14
CA GLY A 128 -51.23 59.14 36.77
C GLY A 128 -52.22 59.72 35.76
N ASP A 129 -52.93 60.81 36.14
CA ASP A 129 -53.80 61.61 35.25
C ASP A 129 -52.96 62.36 34.19
N CYS A 130 -52.22 61.63 33.36
CA CYS A 130 -51.65 62.20 32.16
C CYS A 130 -52.78 62.52 31.18
N ASP A 131 -52.79 63.76 30.69
CA ASP A 131 -53.72 64.23 29.67
C ASP A 131 -53.68 63.26 28.47
N GLU A 132 -54.82 62.62 28.19
CA GLU A 132 -54.99 61.66 27.09
C GLU A 132 -54.62 62.29 25.74
N GLN A 133 -54.77 63.61 25.65
CA GLN A 133 -54.39 64.42 24.51
C GLN A 133 -52.86 64.54 24.37
N LEU A 134 -52.11 64.60 25.47
CA LEU A 134 -50.64 64.56 25.45
C LEU A 134 -50.14 63.20 24.97
N LEU A 135 -50.76 62.10 25.41
CA LEU A 135 -50.40 60.74 24.97
C LEU A 135 -50.62 60.54 23.47
N GLN A 136 -51.73 61.04 22.94
CA GLN A 136 -52.00 61.03 21.50
C GLN A 136 -51.02 61.93 20.74
N THR A 137 -50.70 63.11 21.27
CA THR A 137 -49.78 64.06 20.63
C THR A 137 -48.36 63.49 20.58
N VAL A 138 -47.86 62.93 21.67
CA VAL A 138 -46.51 62.34 21.75
C VAL A 138 -46.40 61.09 20.86
N GLY A 139 -47.44 60.24 20.82
CA GLY A 139 -47.49 59.10 19.91
C GLY A 139 -47.61 59.47 18.43
N ALA A 140 -48.15 60.65 18.12
CA ALA A 140 -48.30 61.16 16.76
C ALA A 140 -47.04 61.89 16.23
N ILE A 141 -46.13 62.31 17.10
CA ILE A 141 -44.86 62.92 16.70
C ILE A 141 -43.94 61.82 16.15
N SER A 142 -43.66 61.88 14.84
CA SER A 142 -42.82 60.92 14.14
C SER A 142 -41.42 60.78 14.76
N GLU A 143 -40.85 61.87 15.29
CA GLU A 143 -39.55 61.91 15.96
C GLU A 143 -39.50 61.08 17.25
N TYR A 144 -40.65 60.75 17.84
CA TYR A 144 -40.77 59.94 19.06
C TYR A 144 -41.12 58.48 18.79
N ASN A 145 -41.29 58.09 17.53
CA ASN A 145 -41.44 56.70 17.11
C ASN A 145 -40.17 56.25 16.39
N HIS A 146 -39.27 55.60 17.13
CA HIS A 146 -37.99 55.17 16.58
C HIS A 146 -38.14 54.13 15.44
N ASP A 147 -39.15 53.26 15.48
CA ASP A 147 -39.40 52.29 14.41
C ASP A 147 -39.74 53.02 13.09
N ARG A 148 -40.60 54.04 13.17
CA ARG A 148 -40.93 54.90 12.02
C ARG A 148 -39.72 55.71 11.53
N LEU A 149 -38.89 56.22 12.43
CA LEU A 149 -37.65 56.91 12.04
C LEU A 149 -36.71 56.02 11.23
N LEU A 150 -36.61 54.74 11.60
CA LEU A 150 -35.85 53.77 10.82
C LEU A 150 -36.54 53.46 9.49
N GLY A 151 -37.86 53.24 9.48
CA GLY A 151 -38.60 53.06 8.24
C GLY A 151 -38.43 54.22 7.25
N ASP A 152 -38.52 55.46 7.73
CA ASP A 152 -38.29 56.67 6.92
C ASP A 152 -36.84 56.75 6.42
N ALA A 153 -35.86 56.34 7.24
CA ALA A 153 -34.46 56.27 6.83
C ALA A 153 -34.21 55.20 5.76
N ILE A 154 -34.77 54.00 5.92
CA ILE A 154 -34.68 52.90 4.96
C ILE A 154 -35.28 53.31 3.61
N ALA A 155 -36.46 53.94 3.62
CA ALA A 155 -37.18 54.40 2.43
C ALA A 155 -36.47 55.52 1.65
N SER A 156 -35.48 56.19 2.27
CA SER A 156 -34.76 57.31 1.65
C SER A 156 -33.80 56.89 0.53
N GLY A 157 -33.51 55.59 0.40
CA GLY A 157 -32.62 55.05 -0.64
C GLY A 157 -32.88 53.58 -0.94
N THR A 158 -32.01 53.00 -1.77
CA THR A 158 -32.13 51.60 -2.18
C THR A 158 -31.66 50.67 -1.07
N SER A 159 -32.58 49.85 -0.54
CA SER A 159 -32.29 48.89 0.52
C SER A 159 -32.98 47.55 0.32
N VAL A 160 -32.38 46.53 0.93
CA VAL A 160 -32.99 45.20 1.07
C VAL A 160 -33.01 44.84 2.54
N LEU A 161 -34.20 44.62 3.09
CA LEU A 161 -34.37 44.11 4.43
C LEU A 161 -34.31 42.58 4.45
N SER A 162 -33.74 42.02 5.51
CA SER A 162 -33.76 40.57 5.68
C SER A 162 -35.01 40.07 6.39
N TYR A 163 -35.37 38.83 6.09
CA TYR A 163 -36.33 38.04 6.86
C TYR A 163 -35.81 36.60 7.00
N MET A 164 -36.31 35.85 7.98
CA MET A 164 -35.86 34.47 8.21
C MET A 164 -36.96 33.48 7.90
N PHE A 165 -36.66 32.41 7.16
CA PHE A 165 -37.54 31.26 7.03
C PHE A 165 -37.32 30.26 8.17
N LEU A 166 -38.43 29.70 8.66
CA LEU A 166 -38.45 28.54 9.54
C LEU A 166 -39.00 27.35 8.78
N LEU A 167 -38.26 26.24 8.82
CA LEU A 167 -38.58 25.02 8.08
C LEU A 167 -39.50 24.09 8.88
N ARG A 168 -39.53 24.23 10.21
CA ARG A 168 -40.29 23.36 11.10
C ARG A 168 -41.62 23.97 11.45
N GLU A 169 -42.65 23.13 11.50
CA GLU A 169 -43.94 23.47 12.04
C GLU A 169 -43.84 23.77 13.54
N ASP A 170 -44.34 24.94 13.93
CA ASP A 170 -44.35 25.42 15.31
C ASP A 170 -45.71 25.98 15.75
N SER A 171 -46.75 25.80 14.90
CA SER A 171 -48.11 26.32 15.12
C SER A 171 -48.21 27.85 15.25
N LEU A 172 -47.17 28.61 14.86
CA LEU A 172 -47.14 30.08 14.91
C LEU A 172 -47.28 30.73 13.52
N LYS A 173 -47.71 29.96 12.50
CA LYS A 173 -47.88 30.48 11.15
C LYS A 173 -48.99 31.52 11.09
N ASN A 174 -48.64 32.73 10.68
CA ASN A 174 -49.58 33.82 10.42
C ASN A 174 -49.69 34.03 8.89
N PRO A 175 -50.87 33.85 8.28
CA PRO A 175 -51.07 34.05 6.84
C PRO A 175 -50.73 35.48 6.35
N GLY A 176 -50.80 36.49 7.23
CA GLY A 176 -50.45 37.87 6.88
C GLY A 176 -48.96 38.18 6.95
N ALA A 177 -48.13 37.23 7.38
CA ALA A 177 -46.69 37.43 7.54
C ALA A 177 -45.89 37.08 6.27
N THR A 178 -46.36 37.51 5.10
CA THR A 178 -45.70 37.26 3.81
C THR A 178 -44.66 38.34 3.52
N PRO A 179 -43.39 37.99 3.21
CA PRO A 179 -42.38 38.97 2.81
C PRO A 179 -42.79 39.72 1.54
N PHE A 180 -42.59 41.04 1.51
CA PHE A 180 -42.93 41.88 0.35
C PHE A 180 -42.16 43.21 0.42
N PRO A 181 -41.65 43.77 -0.69
CA PRO A 181 -41.85 43.35 -2.09
C PRO A 181 -40.80 42.38 -2.64
N THR A 182 -41.24 41.48 -3.54
CA THR A 182 -40.41 40.51 -4.29
C THR A 182 -40.31 40.90 -5.78
N PRO A 183 -39.27 40.46 -6.52
CA PRO A 183 -39.17 40.68 -7.96
C PRO A 183 -40.32 40.03 -8.75
N ASN A 184 -40.47 40.41 -10.02
CA ASN A 184 -41.34 39.69 -10.94
C ASN A 184 -40.63 38.39 -11.37
N ILE A 185 -41.06 37.27 -10.81
CA ILE A 185 -40.44 35.96 -11.07
C ILE A 185 -41.25 35.26 -12.17
N THR A 186 -40.56 34.76 -13.19
CA THR A 186 -41.15 33.97 -14.26
C THR A 186 -40.44 32.63 -14.39
N ILE A 187 -41.12 31.67 -15.00
CA ILE A 187 -40.59 30.33 -15.32
C ILE A 187 -40.49 30.21 -16.85
N ASP A 188 -39.40 29.63 -17.35
CA ASP A 188 -39.20 29.32 -18.77
C ASP A 188 -39.92 28.05 -19.25
N SER A 189 -41.14 27.80 -18.76
CA SER A 189 -41.93 26.62 -19.13
C SER A 189 -43.42 26.93 -19.20
N GLU A 190 -44.07 26.49 -20.28
CA GLU A 190 -45.53 26.58 -20.43
C GLU A 190 -46.28 25.47 -19.68
N GLU A 191 -45.58 24.41 -19.25
CA GLU A 191 -46.18 23.21 -18.65
C GLU A 191 -45.98 23.09 -17.13
N ALA A 192 -45.16 23.96 -16.52
CA ALA A 192 -44.79 23.87 -15.11
C ALA A 192 -45.00 25.21 -14.38
N GLY A 193 -45.48 25.13 -13.15
CA GLY A 193 -45.63 26.27 -12.25
C GLY A 193 -44.59 26.26 -11.12
N PHE A 194 -44.67 27.26 -10.25
CA PHE A 194 -43.82 27.32 -9.05
C PHE A 194 -43.92 26.09 -8.14
N PRO A 195 -45.09 25.48 -7.86
CA PRO A 195 -45.18 24.29 -7.02
C PRO A 195 -44.38 23.09 -7.53
N ASP A 196 -44.09 23.05 -8.84
CA ASP A 196 -43.33 21.97 -9.47
C ASP A 196 -41.81 22.11 -9.25
N LEU A 197 -41.33 23.25 -8.75
CA LEU A 197 -39.92 23.50 -8.47
C LEU A 197 -39.46 22.77 -7.21
N LYS A 198 -38.37 22.00 -7.34
CA LYS A 198 -37.66 21.40 -6.22
C LYS A 198 -36.77 22.45 -5.52
N LEU A 199 -37.35 23.29 -4.67
CA LEU A 199 -36.63 24.22 -3.79
C LEU A 199 -36.74 23.80 -2.32
N ILE A 200 -35.89 24.38 -1.47
CA ILE A 200 -36.03 24.22 -0.01
C ILE A 200 -37.33 24.91 0.43
N SER A 201 -38.28 24.14 0.94
CA SER A 201 -39.57 24.63 1.43
C SER A 201 -39.49 25.14 2.87
N ALA A 202 -40.00 26.33 3.10
CA ALA A 202 -40.21 26.94 4.41
C ALA A 202 -41.66 26.73 4.87
N TYR A 203 -41.84 26.55 6.18
CA TYR A 203 -43.16 26.48 6.81
C TYR A 203 -43.76 27.87 7.00
N ARG A 204 -42.98 28.80 7.55
CA ARG A 204 -43.34 30.22 7.74
C ARG A 204 -42.11 31.10 7.71
N SER A 205 -42.31 32.41 7.56
CA SER A 205 -41.29 33.45 7.72
C SER A 205 -41.41 34.16 9.07
N ILE A 206 -40.31 34.77 9.49
CA ILE A 206 -40.26 35.82 10.51
C ILE A 206 -39.84 37.09 9.76
N ILE A 207 -40.77 38.04 9.66
CA ILE A 207 -40.62 39.27 8.88
C ILE A 207 -40.40 40.48 9.79
N ASN A 208 -40.04 41.61 9.19
CA ASN A 208 -39.93 42.89 9.87
C ASN A 208 -41.31 43.43 10.27
N ILE A 209 -41.36 44.28 11.29
CA ILE A 209 -42.58 45.01 11.63
C ILE A 209 -42.97 45.98 10.49
N PRO A 210 -44.27 46.23 10.24
CA PRO A 210 -44.73 47.08 9.15
C PRO A 210 -44.15 48.50 9.17
N GLU A 211 -43.89 49.06 10.35
CA GLU A 211 -43.31 50.41 10.50
C GLU A 211 -41.88 50.51 9.96
N VAL A 212 -41.16 49.38 9.84
CA VAL A 212 -39.76 49.31 9.36
C VAL A 212 -39.68 48.72 7.95
N ALA A 213 -40.66 47.91 7.53
CA ALA A 213 -40.74 47.22 6.23
C ALA A 213 -41.04 48.17 5.06
N THR A 214 -40.17 49.15 4.84
CA THR A 214 -40.30 50.24 3.84
C THR A 214 -39.19 50.19 2.78
N ALA A 215 -38.40 49.11 2.77
CA ALA A 215 -37.29 48.90 1.84
C ALA A 215 -37.76 48.67 0.40
N SER A 216 -36.83 48.85 -0.54
CA SER A 216 -37.08 48.60 -1.97
C SER A 216 -37.37 47.13 -2.28
N SER A 217 -36.84 46.21 -1.46
CA SER A 217 -37.15 44.78 -1.50
C SER A 217 -36.84 44.10 -0.16
N GLU A 218 -37.27 42.85 -0.03
CA GLU A 218 -36.93 41.98 1.09
C GLU A 218 -36.33 40.65 0.58
N GLY A 219 -35.35 40.10 1.28
CA GLY A 219 -34.72 38.82 0.92
C GLY A 219 -34.35 37.97 2.13
N PHE A 220 -34.42 36.64 2.02
CA PHE A 220 -34.04 35.78 3.15
C PHE A 220 -32.53 35.70 3.34
N PHE A 221 -32.07 35.51 4.58
CA PHE A 221 -30.64 35.39 4.92
C PHE A 221 -30.26 34.00 5.46
N ASN A 222 -31.18 33.03 5.39
CA ASN A 222 -30.94 31.64 5.78
C ASN A 222 -29.68 31.05 5.11
N VAL A 223 -28.79 30.53 5.96
CA VAL A 223 -27.62 29.73 5.57
C VAL A 223 -27.72 28.34 6.19
N PHE A 224 -27.44 27.32 5.40
CA PHE A 224 -27.53 25.92 5.82
C PHE A 224 -26.14 25.28 5.73
N PRO A 225 -25.52 24.88 6.85
CA PRO A 225 -24.33 24.08 6.79
C PRO A 225 -24.66 22.71 6.20
N ASP A 226 -23.73 22.13 5.47
CA ASP A 226 -23.88 20.74 5.02
C ASP A 226 -23.66 19.74 6.17
N GLN A 227 -23.66 18.44 5.85
CA GLN A 227 -23.49 17.37 6.85
C GLN A 227 -22.19 17.47 7.67
N SER A 228 -21.17 18.19 7.16
CA SER A 228 -19.91 18.45 7.88
C SER A 228 -19.96 19.67 8.79
N GLY A 229 -21.07 20.40 8.83
CA GLY A 229 -21.21 21.63 9.61
C GLY A 229 -20.64 22.88 8.92
N THR A 230 -20.20 22.78 7.67
CA THR A 230 -19.59 23.88 6.91
C THR A 230 -20.55 24.40 5.84
N VAL A 231 -20.65 25.72 5.71
CA VAL A 231 -21.42 26.38 4.66
C VAL A 231 -20.60 26.39 3.37
N ARG A 232 -21.04 25.61 2.38
CA ARG A 232 -20.46 25.60 1.01
C ARG A 232 -21.47 26.02 -0.05
N LYS A 233 -22.76 25.83 0.25
CA LYS A 233 -23.88 26.09 -0.64
C LYS A 233 -24.90 26.96 0.08
N VAL A 234 -25.52 27.89 -0.65
CA VAL A 234 -26.54 28.78 -0.11
C VAL A 234 -27.70 28.88 -1.10
N PRO A 235 -28.97 28.71 -0.67
CA PRO A 235 -30.11 28.87 -1.57
C PRO A 235 -30.18 30.30 -2.12
N LEU A 236 -30.39 30.44 -3.44
CA LEU A 236 -30.75 31.73 -4.02
C LEU A 236 -32.25 31.99 -3.90
N PHE A 237 -33.05 30.92 -3.95
CA PHE A 237 -34.49 30.94 -3.79
C PHE A 237 -34.94 29.86 -2.79
N MET A 238 -35.98 30.17 -2.03
CA MET A 238 -36.68 29.22 -1.16
C MET A 238 -38.19 29.31 -1.41
N MET A 239 -38.89 28.21 -1.20
CA MET A 239 -40.34 28.12 -1.45
C MET A 239 -41.12 28.35 -0.15
N MET A 240 -42.12 29.21 -0.16
CA MET A 240 -43.11 29.30 0.92
C MET A 240 -44.50 29.50 0.30
N ASP A 241 -45.47 28.67 0.69
CA ASP A 241 -46.85 28.74 0.16
C ASP A 241 -46.89 28.78 -1.37
N ASP A 242 -46.13 27.86 -2.01
CA ASP A 242 -46.00 27.71 -3.46
C ASP A 242 -45.45 28.93 -4.22
N ILE A 243 -44.85 29.88 -3.51
CA ILE A 243 -44.19 31.06 -4.08
C ILE A 243 -42.68 31.00 -3.81
N PRO A 244 -41.83 31.18 -4.83
CA PRO A 244 -40.39 31.29 -4.65
C PRO A 244 -40.04 32.69 -4.17
N TYR A 245 -39.24 32.78 -3.11
CA TYR A 245 -38.72 34.03 -2.59
C TYR A 245 -37.19 34.08 -2.74
N PRO A 246 -36.61 35.25 -3.06
CA PRO A 246 -35.16 35.41 -3.25
C PRO A 246 -34.40 35.62 -1.94
N SER A 247 -33.10 35.33 -1.98
CA SER A 247 -32.15 35.63 -0.90
C SER A 247 -31.77 37.12 -0.85
N LEU A 248 -31.37 37.59 0.33
CA LEU A 248 -30.88 38.96 0.59
C LEU A 248 -29.79 39.38 -0.41
N ALA A 249 -28.76 38.54 -0.56
CA ALA A 249 -27.63 38.81 -1.44
C ALA A 249 -28.02 38.90 -2.92
N PHE A 250 -28.99 38.08 -3.36
CA PHE A 250 -29.49 38.10 -4.73
C PHE A 250 -30.24 39.41 -5.02
N GLU A 251 -31.15 39.82 -4.12
CA GLU A 251 -31.92 41.06 -4.27
C GLU A 251 -31.05 42.31 -4.30
N MET A 252 -29.99 42.35 -3.49
CA MET A 252 -29.05 43.48 -3.53
C MET A 252 -28.40 43.64 -4.90
N VAL A 253 -27.98 42.54 -5.53
CA VAL A 253 -27.39 42.58 -6.87
C VAL A 253 -28.45 42.96 -7.91
N ARG A 254 -29.67 42.43 -7.80
CA ARG A 254 -30.78 42.73 -8.69
C ARG A 254 -31.14 44.21 -8.72
N LEU A 255 -31.31 44.82 -7.55
CA LEU A 255 -31.67 46.23 -7.43
C LEU A 255 -30.59 47.15 -8.03
N VAL A 256 -29.31 46.86 -7.78
CA VAL A 256 -28.21 47.67 -8.34
C VAL A 256 -28.07 47.47 -9.86
N LYS A 257 -28.37 46.28 -10.38
CA LYS A 257 -28.46 46.03 -11.82
C LYS A 257 -29.72 46.62 -12.46
N ASN A 258 -30.67 47.11 -11.66
CA ASN A 258 -31.95 47.67 -12.09
C ASN A 258 -32.77 46.69 -12.95
N GLU A 259 -32.80 45.42 -12.53
CA GLU A 259 -33.54 44.34 -13.19
C GLU A 259 -34.84 44.06 -12.44
N GLU A 260 -35.99 44.22 -13.09
CA GLU A 260 -37.31 43.96 -12.48
C GLU A 260 -37.73 42.50 -12.60
N ASP A 261 -37.33 41.87 -13.72
CA ASP A 261 -37.69 40.50 -14.07
C ASP A 261 -36.58 39.51 -13.72
N VAL A 262 -36.98 38.38 -13.13
CA VAL A 262 -36.11 37.25 -12.83
C VAL A 262 -36.71 36.01 -13.48
N GLN A 263 -35.90 35.30 -14.26
CA GLN A 263 -36.33 34.07 -14.93
C GLN A 263 -35.70 32.85 -14.27
N LEU A 264 -36.54 31.92 -13.82
CA LEU A 264 -36.14 30.61 -13.29
C LEU A 264 -36.11 29.59 -14.43
N HIS A 265 -34.96 28.94 -14.60
CA HIS A 265 -34.74 27.97 -15.67
C HIS A 265 -34.86 26.54 -15.16
N LEU A 266 -35.79 25.75 -15.70
CA LEU A 266 -36.03 24.38 -15.25
C LEU A 266 -35.37 23.33 -16.12
N SER A 267 -35.03 22.20 -15.49
CA SER A 267 -34.61 21.00 -16.21
C SER A 267 -35.79 20.42 -16.99
N ALA A 268 -35.57 20.13 -18.27
CA ALA A 268 -36.50 19.35 -19.10
C ALA A 268 -36.60 17.87 -18.65
N ILE A 269 -35.66 17.42 -17.81
CA ILE A 269 -35.57 16.05 -17.31
C ILE A 269 -36.00 16.05 -15.84
N GLY A 270 -37.15 15.43 -15.55
CA GLY A 270 -37.73 15.30 -14.20
C GLY A 270 -39.14 14.69 -14.23
N SER A 271 -39.63 14.20 -13.08
CA SER A 271 -41.04 13.84 -12.92
C SER A 271 -41.90 15.11 -13.02
N LYS A 272 -43.14 14.99 -13.53
CA LYS A 272 -44.05 16.14 -13.74
C LYS A 272 -44.20 17.05 -12.50
N ASN A 273 -44.03 16.49 -11.29
CA ASN A 273 -44.27 17.20 -10.03
C ASN A 273 -42.99 17.56 -9.24
N GLN A 274 -41.79 17.32 -9.78
CA GLN A 274 -40.52 17.71 -9.14
C GLN A 274 -39.46 18.01 -10.22
N ARG A 275 -39.54 19.20 -10.79
CA ARG A 275 -38.58 19.72 -11.76
C ARG A 275 -37.45 20.44 -11.02
N THR A 276 -36.24 20.19 -11.48
CA THR A 276 -35.01 20.73 -10.89
C THR A 276 -34.72 22.12 -11.43
N LEU A 277 -34.29 23.06 -10.59
CA LEU A 277 -33.83 24.38 -11.03
C LEU A 277 -32.41 24.26 -11.62
N LEU A 278 -32.24 24.56 -12.89
CA LEU A 278 -30.92 24.61 -13.54
C LEU A 278 -30.16 25.88 -13.20
N GLY A 279 -30.88 26.98 -13.00
CA GLY A 279 -30.28 28.27 -12.67
C GLY A 279 -31.29 29.40 -12.80
N VAL A 280 -30.77 30.61 -12.62
CA VAL A 280 -31.55 31.84 -12.58
C VAL A 280 -30.91 32.86 -13.51
N SER A 281 -31.72 33.47 -14.37
CA SER A 281 -31.33 34.61 -15.17
C SER A 281 -31.84 35.91 -14.57
N MET A 282 -30.97 36.90 -14.56
CA MET A 282 -31.23 38.28 -14.19
C MET A 282 -30.61 39.16 -15.27
N GLY A 283 -31.44 39.73 -16.13
CA GLY A 283 -31.01 40.35 -17.38
C GLY A 283 -30.24 39.36 -18.26
N GLN A 284 -29.02 39.73 -18.66
CA GLN A 284 -28.12 38.88 -19.45
C GLN A 284 -27.26 37.93 -18.60
N SER A 285 -27.33 38.01 -17.28
CA SER A 285 -26.51 37.19 -16.38
C SER A 285 -27.25 35.90 -16.02
N PHE A 286 -26.68 34.73 -16.35
CA PHE A 286 -27.19 33.44 -15.92
C PHE A 286 -26.31 32.87 -14.79
N THR A 287 -26.92 32.62 -13.63
CA THR A 287 -26.27 31.97 -12.49
C THR A 287 -26.81 30.56 -12.35
N ARG A 288 -25.92 29.57 -12.41
CA ARG A 288 -26.29 28.16 -12.26
C ARG A 288 -26.54 27.80 -10.80
N THR A 289 -27.53 26.95 -10.56
CA THR A 289 -27.83 26.39 -9.24
C THR A 289 -27.71 24.87 -9.23
N ASP A 290 -27.66 24.28 -8.05
CA ASP A 290 -27.86 22.85 -7.88
C ASP A 290 -29.35 22.47 -7.87
N ASP A 291 -29.64 21.21 -7.54
CA ASP A 291 -30.98 20.66 -7.64
C ASP A 291 -31.98 21.17 -6.61
N LEU A 292 -31.52 21.91 -5.61
CA LEU A 292 -32.33 22.56 -4.58
C LEU A 292 -32.35 24.08 -4.74
N GLY A 293 -31.85 24.61 -5.86
CA GLY A 293 -31.75 26.04 -6.13
C GLY A 293 -30.63 26.74 -5.34
N GLN A 294 -29.60 26.00 -4.92
CA GLN A 294 -28.47 26.55 -4.19
C GLN A 294 -27.30 26.93 -5.10
N LEU A 295 -26.67 28.05 -4.76
CA LEU A 295 -25.39 28.48 -5.30
C LEU A 295 -24.26 27.80 -4.54
N THR A 296 -23.28 27.20 -5.24
CA THR A 296 -22.04 26.77 -4.57
C THR A 296 -21.06 27.94 -4.54
N VAL A 297 -20.72 28.38 -3.32
CA VAL A 297 -20.00 29.63 -3.11
C VAL A 297 -18.51 29.46 -3.39
N ASN A 298 -17.98 30.27 -4.29
CA ASN A 298 -16.54 30.44 -4.50
C ASN A 298 -16.01 31.45 -3.48
N PHE A 299 -15.81 30.98 -2.24
CA PHE A 299 -15.33 31.81 -1.13
C PHE A 299 -14.03 32.52 -1.48
N ARG A 300 -13.89 33.81 -1.16
CA ARG A 300 -12.69 34.60 -1.50
C ARG A 300 -11.54 34.38 -0.54
N GLY A 301 -11.81 34.13 0.73
CA GLY A 301 -10.75 33.92 1.73
C GLY A 301 -11.30 33.75 3.15
N PRO A 302 -10.41 33.80 4.16
CA PRO A 302 -10.80 33.78 5.57
C PRO A 302 -11.47 35.10 6.00
N TYR A 303 -11.92 35.16 7.26
CA TYR A 303 -12.46 36.39 7.87
C TYR A 303 -11.54 37.61 7.63
N ASN A 304 -12.14 38.77 7.34
CA ASN A 304 -11.53 40.02 6.88
C ASN A 304 -11.02 40.01 5.44
N THR A 305 -11.56 39.13 4.58
CA THR A 305 -11.28 39.22 3.13
C THR A 305 -12.00 40.41 2.49
N PHE A 306 -13.22 40.71 2.97
CA PHE A 306 -13.94 41.93 2.60
C PHE A 306 -13.57 43.08 3.53
N PRO A 307 -13.61 44.35 3.08
CA PRO A 307 -13.33 45.48 3.94
C PRO A 307 -14.45 45.64 4.99
N TYR A 308 -14.02 45.82 6.24
CA TYR A 308 -14.88 46.16 7.37
C TYR A 308 -14.76 47.65 7.72
N LEU A 309 -15.88 48.22 8.18
CA LEU A 309 -15.96 49.56 8.77
C LEU A 309 -16.85 49.49 10.01
N SER A 310 -16.35 49.94 11.16
CA SER A 310 -17.11 49.91 12.41
C SER A 310 -18.36 50.78 12.32
N ALA A 311 -19.51 50.30 12.77
CA ALA A 311 -20.75 51.07 12.78
C ALA A 311 -20.63 52.36 13.63
N ALA A 312 -19.87 52.31 14.73
CA ALA A 312 -19.56 53.51 15.53
C ALA A 312 -18.73 54.55 14.75
N ASP A 313 -17.79 54.11 13.91
CA ASP A 313 -16.99 55.01 13.06
C ASP A 313 -17.86 55.66 11.99
N VAL A 314 -18.76 54.90 11.35
CA VAL A 314 -19.75 55.44 10.40
C VAL A 314 -20.63 56.49 11.07
N LEU A 315 -21.13 56.23 12.28
CA LEU A 315 -21.93 57.19 13.07
C LEU A 315 -21.17 58.47 13.40
N LYS A 316 -19.85 58.44 13.43
CA LYS A 316 -18.99 59.64 13.58
C LYS A 316 -18.61 60.29 12.25
N GLY A 317 -18.95 59.68 11.12
CA GLY A 317 -18.52 60.12 9.79
C GLY A 317 -17.05 59.78 9.47
N ILE A 318 -16.47 58.81 10.16
CA ILE A 318 -15.08 58.36 9.96
C ILE A 318 -15.08 57.23 8.92
N GLY A 319 -14.27 57.36 7.87
CA GLY A 319 -14.09 56.31 6.86
C GLY A 319 -15.27 56.14 5.88
N THR A 320 -16.27 57.04 5.93
CA THR A 320 -17.47 56.97 5.11
C THR A 320 -17.19 57.15 3.62
N GLU A 321 -16.08 57.79 3.24
CA GLU A 321 -15.65 57.93 1.85
C GLU A 321 -15.46 56.59 1.13
N ARG A 322 -15.23 55.50 1.91
CA ARG A 322 -15.06 54.14 1.38
C ARG A 322 -16.39 53.48 0.98
N LEU A 323 -17.52 54.02 1.42
CA LEU A 323 -18.87 53.49 1.14
C LEU A 323 -19.40 53.91 -0.24
N ASN A 324 -18.82 54.95 -0.84
CA ASN A 324 -19.27 55.49 -2.12
C ASN A 324 -19.18 54.43 -3.24
N GLY A 325 -20.30 54.20 -3.93
CA GLY A 325 -20.39 53.25 -5.03
C GLY A 325 -20.27 51.79 -4.60
N LYS A 326 -20.55 51.46 -3.33
CA LYS A 326 -20.44 50.09 -2.80
C LYS A 326 -21.80 49.45 -2.49
N TYR A 327 -21.81 48.12 -2.55
CA TYR A 327 -22.79 47.28 -1.87
C TYR A 327 -22.45 47.26 -0.39
N VAL A 328 -23.30 47.83 0.46
CA VAL A 328 -23.06 47.93 1.90
C VAL A 328 -23.91 46.89 2.61
N LEU A 329 -23.27 45.98 3.34
CA LEU A 329 -23.94 45.06 4.25
C LEU A 329 -23.82 45.57 5.68
N ILE A 330 -24.94 45.64 6.40
CA ILE A 330 -24.93 45.91 7.84
C ILE A 330 -25.10 44.56 8.55
N GLY A 331 -24.11 44.15 9.33
CA GLY A 331 -24.10 42.89 10.05
C GLY A 331 -23.28 42.96 11.33
N SER A 332 -23.06 41.81 11.98
CA SER A 332 -22.36 41.74 13.27
C SER A 332 -21.22 40.74 13.26
N SER A 333 -20.03 41.16 13.69
CA SER A 333 -18.90 40.28 14.04
C SER A 333 -18.78 40.03 15.55
N ALA A 334 -19.56 40.72 16.38
CA ALA A 334 -19.49 40.60 17.83
C ALA A 334 -19.80 39.17 18.31
N SER A 335 -18.92 38.61 19.15
CA SER A 335 -18.96 37.20 19.52
C SER A 335 -20.23 36.81 20.30
N ALA A 336 -20.78 37.74 21.08
CA ALA A 336 -21.98 37.53 21.87
C ALA A 336 -23.28 37.45 21.05
N LEU A 337 -23.26 37.90 19.79
CA LEU A 337 -24.43 37.91 18.92
C LEU A 337 -24.62 36.59 18.13
N MET A 338 -23.69 35.63 18.33
CA MET A 338 -23.77 34.22 17.89
C MET A 338 -24.03 33.97 16.39
N ASP A 339 -23.79 34.95 15.53
CA ASP A 339 -23.88 34.78 14.07
C ASP A 339 -22.55 34.28 13.47
N LEU A 340 -22.08 33.13 13.93
CA LEU A 340 -20.83 32.52 13.46
C LEU A 340 -21.11 31.20 12.73
N VAL A 341 -20.59 31.11 11.52
CA VAL A 341 -20.68 29.92 10.65
C VAL A 341 -19.29 29.41 10.29
N ALA A 342 -19.19 28.11 9.99
CA ALA A 342 -17.97 27.53 9.42
C ALA A 342 -17.99 27.67 7.89
N THR A 343 -16.87 28.08 7.31
CA THR A 343 -16.62 28.17 5.86
C THR A 343 -15.40 27.31 5.49
N PRO A 344 -15.13 27.07 4.19
CA PRO A 344 -13.94 26.32 3.76
C PRO A 344 -12.60 26.89 4.27
N PHE A 345 -12.54 28.18 4.63
CA PHE A 345 -11.34 28.84 5.14
C PHE A 345 -11.23 28.89 6.67
N SER A 346 -12.36 28.92 7.39
CA SER A 346 -12.38 29.13 8.84
C SER A 346 -13.53 28.38 9.49
N SER A 347 -13.28 27.79 10.66
CA SER A 347 -14.33 27.16 11.47
C SER A 347 -15.29 28.16 12.13
N ARG A 348 -14.94 29.46 12.13
CA ARG A 348 -15.75 30.56 12.68
C ARG A 348 -15.55 31.80 11.81
N SER A 349 -16.60 32.20 11.11
CA SER A 349 -16.70 33.44 10.34
C SER A 349 -18.05 34.10 10.59
N PRO A 350 -18.14 35.44 10.61
CA PRO A 350 -19.42 36.14 10.66
C PRO A 350 -20.35 35.72 9.50
N GLY A 351 -21.64 35.52 9.77
CA GLY A 351 -22.64 35.13 8.75
C GLY A 351 -22.69 36.09 7.58
N VAL A 352 -22.58 37.39 7.86
CA VAL A 352 -22.52 38.48 6.86
C VAL A 352 -21.44 38.30 5.78
N GLU A 353 -20.32 37.64 6.09
CA GLU A 353 -19.29 37.35 5.07
C GLU A 353 -19.78 36.36 4.02
N VAL A 354 -20.69 35.45 4.35
CA VAL A 354 -21.29 34.54 3.37
C VAL A 354 -22.08 35.34 2.35
N HIS A 355 -22.88 36.32 2.79
CA HIS A 355 -23.60 37.23 1.90
C HIS A 355 -22.66 38.05 1.02
N ALA A 356 -21.57 38.57 1.58
CA ALA A 356 -20.55 39.29 0.81
C ALA A 356 -19.93 38.42 -0.30
N ASN A 357 -19.63 37.16 0.00
CA ASN A 357 -19.13 36.20 -0.99
C ASN A 357 -20.16 35.92 -2.09
N ILE A 358 -21.44 35.77 -1.75
CA ILE A 358 -22.52 35.55 -2.74
C ILE A 358 -22.64 36.75 -3.68
N ILE A 359 -22.70 37.97 -3.14
CA ILE A 359 -22.75 39.20 -3.94
C ILE A 359 -21.54 39.27 -4.89
N ASP A 360 -20.34 39.01 -4.37
CA ASP A 360 -19.12 39.02 -5.18
C ASP A 360 -19.12 37.95 -6.29
N ASN A 361 -19.64 36.75 -6.00
CA ASN A 361 -19.80 35.68 -6.99
C ASN A 361 -20.82 36.04 -8.07
N LEU A 362 -21.93 36.70 -7.72
CA LEU A 362 -22.95 37.15 -8.67
C LEU A 362 -22.47 38.33 -9.54
N ILE A 363 -21.60 39.19 -9.00
CA ILE A 363 -20.97 40.29 -9.75
C ILE A 363 -19.94 39.75 -10.73
N LYS A 364 -19.05 38.84 -10.29
CA LYS A 364 -18.01 38.25 -11.14
C LYS A 364 -18.51 37.11 -12.03
N ASN A 365 -19.71 36.61 -11.79
CA ASN A 365 -20.31 35.44 -12.43
C ASN A 365 -19.39 34.21 -12.41
N ASP A 366 -18.83 33.91 -11.23
CA ASP A 366 -17.79 32.89 -11.05
C ASP A 366 -18.07 31.93 -9.88
N ALA A 367 -19.37 31.76 -9.57
CA ALA A 367 -19.82 30.76 -8.63
C ALA A 367 -19.44 29.34 -9.09
N MET A 368 -19.23 28.46 -8.12
CA MET A 368 -18.87 27.08 -8.44
C MET A 368 -20.10 26.29 -8.90
N VAL A 369 -19.86 25.38 -9.81
CA VAL A 369 -20.88 24.53 -10.41
C VAL A 369 -20.59 23.08 -10.04
N TRP A 370 -21.64 22.39 -9.58
CA TRP A 370 -21.61 20.94 -9.42
C TRP A 370 -22.51 20.29 -10.47
N GLU A 371 -21.90 19.56 -11.40
CA GLU A 371 -22.60 18.80 -12.43
C GLU A 371 -22.46 17.28 -12.20
N ASN A 372 -23.53 16.65 -11.69
CA ASN A 372 -23.52 15.23 -11.35
C ASN A 372 -23.16 14.33 -12.55
N TYR A 373 -23.71 14.60 -13.75
CA TYR A 373 -23.45 13.78 -14.94
C TYR A 373 -22.01 13.86 -15.43
N THR A 374 -21.44 15.07 -15.41
CA THR A 374 -20.04 15.31 -15.78
C THR A 374 -19.09 14.61 -14.81
N GLU A 375 -19.37 14.67 -13.51
CA GLU A 375 -18.62 13.95 -12.49
C GLU A 375 -18.65 12.43 -12.71
N ILE A 376 -19.83 11.86 -13.01
CA ILE A 376 -19.96 10.42 -13.22
C ILE A 376 -19.20 9.96 -14.46
N GLY A 377 -19.34 10.69 -15.57
CA GLY A 377 -18.60 10.39 -16.80
C GLY A 377 -17.09 10.44 -16.58
N LEU A 378 -16.59 11.49 -15.94
CA LEU A 378 -15.17 11.65 -15.61
C LEU A 378 -14.68 10.58 -14.64
N THR A 379 -15.48 10.19 -13.65
CA THR A 379 -15.14 9.14 -12.69
C THR A 379 -14.89 7.81 -13.40
N TYR A 380 -15.81 7.38 -14.28
CA TYR A 380 -15.61 6.17 -15.08
C TYR A 380 -14.38 6.29 -15.99
N PHE A 381 -14.26 7.41 -16.70
CA PHE A 381 -13.15 7.65 -17.62
C PHE A 381 -11.80 7.55 -16.91
N ILE A 382 -11.64 8.23 -15.77
CA ILE A 382 -10.40 8.23 -15.00
C ILE A 382 -10.12 6.85 -14.41
N ILE A 383 -11.10 6.17 -13.79
CA ILE A 383 -10.91 4.82 -13.23
C ILE A 383 -10.45 3.83 -14.31
N ILE A 384 -11.06 3.88 -15.50
CA ILE A 384 -10.69 2.99 -16.60
C ILE A 384 -9.29 3.32 -17.14
N ILE A 385 -9.04 4.56 -17.54
CA ILE A 385 -7.78 4.93 -18.19
C ILE A 385 -6.61 4.87 -17.21
N ALA A 386 -6.73 5.51 -16.05
CA ALA A 386 -5.68 5.52 -15.04
C ALA A 386 -5.48 4.12 -14.42
N GLY A 387 -6.56 3.37 -14.22
CA GLY A 387 -6.50 1.99 -13.76
C GLY A 387 -5.76 1.10 -14.76
N LEU A 388 -6.08 1.17 -16.06
CA LEU A 388 -5.39 0.40 -17.09
C LEU A 388 -3.90 0.75 -17.16
N LEU A 389 -3.56 2.04 -17.13
CA LEU A 389 -2.17 2.50 -17.13
C LEU A 389 -1.41 1.97 -15.90
N MET A 390 -2.04 1.98 -14.73
CA MET A 390 -1.48 1.46 -13.48
C MET A 390 -1.28 -0.06 -13.54
N VAL A 391 -2.26 -0.82 -14.03
CA VAL A 391 -2.16 -2.28 -14.20
C VAL A 391 -1.01 -2.63 -15.14
N VAL A 392 -0.94 -2.00 -16.32
CA VAL A 392 0.14 -2.23 -17.29
C VAL A 392 1.50 -1.92 -16.67
N SER A 393 1.63 -0.81 -15.97
CA SER A 393 2.88 -0.40 -15.33
C SER A 393 3.33 -1.41 -14.26
N LEU A 394 2.43 -1.84 -13.37
CA LEU A 394 2.74 -2.80 -12.30
C LEU A 394 3.08 -4.20 -12.81
N VAL A 395 2.52 -4.61 -13.95
CA VAL A 395 2.77 -5.94 -14.52
C VAL A 395 4.08 -5.98 -15.32
N TYR A 396 4.38 -4.92 -16.09
CA TYR A 396 5.47 -4.97 -17.07
C TYR A 396 6.73 -4.19 -16.68
N LEU A 397 6.61 -3.12 -15.86
CA LEU A 397 7.76 -2.28 -15.49
C LEU A 397 8.38 -2.68 -14.13
N GLY A 398 7.80 -3.67 -13.46
CA GLY A 398 8.22 -4.13 -12.13
C GLY A 398 7.70 -3.25 -10.97
N PRO A 399 7.91 -3.68 -9.71
CA PRO A 399 7.24 -3.07 -8.56
C PRO A 399 7.61 -1.60 -8.30
N PHE A 400 8.88 -1.25 -8.44
CA PHE A 400 9.37 0.11 -8.17
C PHE A 400 8.82 1.14 -9.17
N LEU A 401 8.98 0.87 -10.47
CA LEU A 401 8.45 1.74 -11.51
C LEU A 401 6.92 1.77 -11.51
N GLY A 402 6.26 0.63 -11.25
CA GLY A 402 4.81 0.60 -11.09
C GLY A 402 4.31 1.46 -9.93
N PHE A 403 5.00 1.46 -8.79
CA PHE A 403 4.72 2.36 -7.67
C PHE A 403 4.93 3.83 -8.03
N ALA A 404 6.06 4.17 -8.68
CA ALA A 404 6.34 5.53 -9.13
C ALA A 404 5.28 6.05 -10.11
N THR A 405 4.85 5.22 -11.07
CA THR A 405 3.74 5.57 -11.98
C THR A 405 2.43 5.77 -11.22
N GLY A 406 2.15 4.93 -10.21
CA GLY A 406 0.96 5.11 -9.36
C GLY A 406 0.94 6.44 -8.62
N LEU A 407 2.08 6.84 -8.03
CA LEU A 407 2.23 8.17 -7.41
C LEU A 407 2.07 9.30 -8.42
N ALA A 408 2.64 9.18 -9.62
CA ALA A 408 2.52 10.19 -10.67
C ALA A 408 1.06 10.36 -11.13
N ILE A 409 0.32 9.27 -11.29
CA ILE A 409 -1.11 9.29 -11.62
C ILE A 409 -1.91 9.98 -10.50
N MET A 410 -1.66 9.60 -9.24
CA MET A 410 -2.34 10.20 -8.09
C MET A 410 -2.09 11.72 -8.03
N PHE A 411 -0.84 12.13 -8.20
CA PHE A 411 -0.48 13.55 -8.25
C PHE A 411 -1.19 14.27 -9.41
N ALA A 412 -1.21 13.67 -10.61
CA ALA A 412 -1.89 14.24 -11.77
C ALA A 412 -3.40 14.41 -11.55
N ILE A 413 -4.06 13.46 -10.86
CA ILE A 413 -5.49 13.56 -10.52
C ILE A 413 -5.73 14.70 -9.53
N VAL A 414 -4.93 14.81 -8.47
CA VAL A 414 -5.08 15.87 -7.46
C VAL A 414 -4.80 17.25 -8.08
N ALA A 415 -3.73 17.38 -8.87
CA ALA A 415 -3.41 18.62 -9.57
C ALA A 415 -4.46 18.99 -10.63
N GLY A 416 -4.96 18.00 -11.37
CA GLY A 416 -6.04 18.19 -12.34
C GLY A 416 -7.34 18.62 -11.67
N ASN A 417 -7.67 18.04 -10.51
CA ASN A 417 -8.84 18.44 -9.73
C ASN A 417 -8.74 19.88 -9.20
N TYR A 418 -7.56 20.30 -8.71
CA TYR A 418 -7.31 21.68 -8.32
C TYR A 418 -7.52 22.66 -9.50
N HIS A 419 -7.02 22.30 -10.69
CA HIS A 419 -7.22 23.09 -11.90
C HIS A 419 -8.70 23.18 -12.30
N PHE A 420 -9.42 22.06 -12.26
CA PHE A 420 -10.85 22.00 -12.58
C PHE A 420 -11.70 22.83 -11.59
N LEU A 421 -11.39 22.73 -10.30
CA LEU A 421 -12.08 23.44 -9.23
C LEU A 421 -11.96 24.96 -9.38
N PHE A 422 -10.75 25.48 -9.61
CA PHE A 422 -10.53 26.94 -9.57
C PHE A 422 -10.46 27.63 -10.93
N GLN A 423 -10.02 26.95 -11.99
CA GLN A 423 -9.95 27.56 -13.32
C GLN A 423 -11.18 27.27 -14.18
N LYS A 424 -11.87 26.15 -13.92
CA LYS A 424 -13.13 25.80 -14.59
C LYS A 424 -14.35 25.98 -13.70
N GLN A 425 -14.18 26.32 -12.42
CA GLN A 425 -15.26 26.51 -11.44
C GLN A 425 -16.15 25.28 -11.31
N GLN A 426 -15.60 24.09 -11.56
CA GLN A 426 -16.36 22.84 -11.53
C GLN A 426 -15.90 21.98 -10.36
N LEU A 427 -16.84 21.61 -9.50
CA LEU A 427 -16.58 20.67 -8.41
C LEU A 427 -16.57 19.24 -8.94
N LEU A 428 -15.51 18.49 -8.63
CA LEU A 428 -15.39 17.06 -8.95
C LEU A 428 -14.92 16.33 -7.70
N GLY A 429 -15.69 15.36 -7.22
CA GLY A 429 -15.25 14.51 -6.11
C GLY A 429 -14.29 13.43 -6.57
N ILE A 430 -13.09 13.39 -6.00
CA ILE A 430 -12.01 12.47 -6.39
C ILE A 430 -11.81 11.33 -5.39
N SER A 431 -12.47 11.35 -4.24
CA SER A 431 -12.32 10.36 -3.17
C SER A 431 -12.52 8.93 -3.67
N TYR A 432 -13.59 8.69 -4.44
CA TYR A 432 -13.90 7.38 -5.01
C TYR A 432 -12.89 6.94 -6.07
N ILE A 433 -12.42 7.88 -6.89
CA ILE A 433 -11.38 7.63 -7.91
C ILE A 433 -10.09 7.16 -7.21
N LEU A 434 -9.64 7.88 -6.19
CA LEU A 434 -8.43 7.56 -5.44
C LEU A 434 -8.56 6.21 -4.72
N ALA A 435 -9.71 5.93 -4.09
CA ALA A 435 -9.97 4.65 -3.45
C ALA A 435 -9.98 3.48 -4.45
N SER A 436 -10.57 3.67 -5.64
CA SER A 436 -10.58 2.68 -6.71
C SER A 436 -9.17 2.38 -7.22
N LEU A 437 -8.35 3.41 -7.45
CA LEU A 437 -6.97 3.23 -7.88
C LEU A 437 -6.11 2.57 -6.80
N LEU A 438 -6.32 2.89 -5.52
CA LEU A 438 -5.68 2.20 -4.41
C LEU A 438 -6.08 0.71 -4.37
N ALA A 439 -7.36 0.39 -4.57
CA ALA A 439 -7.83 -0.99 -4.63
C ALA A 439 -7.21 -1.77 -5.81
N VAL A 440 -7.11 -1.14 -6.98
CA VAL A 440 -6.43 -1.72 -8.15
C VAL A 440 -4.94 -1.95 -7.87
N PHE A 441 -4.25 -0.94 -7.31
CA PHE A 441 -2.85 -1.04 -6.91
C PHE A 441 -2.61 -2.20 -5.95
N MET A 442 -3.41 -2.29 -4.88
CA MET A 442 -3.32 -3.32 -3.85
C MET A 442 -3.59 -4.71 -4.43
N THR A 443 -4.62 -4.83 -5.27
CA THR A 443 -4.98 -6.10 -5.92
C THR A 443 -3.85 -6.60 -6.82
N VAL A 444 -3.36 -5.77 -7.74
CA VAL A 444 -2.28 -6.18 -8.66
C VAL A 444 -1.00 -6.48 -7.89
N SER A 445 -0.64 -5.66 -6.90
CA SER A 445 0.56 -5.86 -6.08
C SER A 445 0.48 -7.16 -5.26
N MET A 446 -0.67 -7.47 -4.67
CA MET A 446 -0.90 -8.73 -3.96
C MET A 446 -0.74 -9.93 -4.89
N PHE A 447 -1.32 -9.88 -6.09
CA PHE A 447 -1.18 -10.96 -7.07
C PHE A 447 0.28 -11.08 -7.55
N ASN A 448 0.98 -9.98 -7.82
CA ASN A 448 2.41 -10.02 -8.16
C ASN A 448 3.23 -10.70 -7.06
N TYR A 449 3.01 -10.34 -5.79
CA TYR A 449 3.72 -10.94 -4.66
C TYR A 449 3.43 -12.45 -4.51
N LEU A 450 2.17 -12.85 -4.58
CA LEU A 450 1.78 -14.27 -4.47
C LEU A 450 2.33 -15.11 -5.63
N PHE A 451 2.37 -14.56 -6.85
CA PHE A 451 2.92 -15.25 -8.02
C PHE A 451 4.44 -15.36 -7.97
N GLU A 452 5.14 -14.31 -7.55
CA GLU A 452 6.59 -14.38 -7.31
C GLU A 452 6.95 -15.43 -6.25
N GLY A 453 6.18 -15.49 -5.14
CA GLY A 453 6.39 -16.47 -4.08
C GLY A 453 6.24 -17.90 -4.57
N ARG A 454 5.21 -18.19 -5.39
CA ARG A 454 5.01 -19.52 -5.99
C ARG A 454 6.12 -19.90 -6.96
N ARG A 455 6.64 -18.95 -7.74
CA ARG A 455 7.75 -19.21 -8.68
C ARG A 455 9.03 -19.61 -7.94
N ARG A 456 9.34 -18.94 -6.82
CA ARG A 456 10.49 -19.30 -5.96
C ARG A 456 10.33 -20.68 -5.30
N LEU A 457 9.13 -20.98 -4.79
CA LEU A 457 8.84 -22.28 -4.17
C LEU A 457 8.83 -23.44 -5.17
N PHE A 458 8.33 -23.21 -6.38
CA PHE A 458 8.36 -24.20 -7.46
C PHE A 458 9.80 -24.56 -7.83
N ILE A 459 10.66 -23.55 -8.02
CA ILE A 459 12.11 -23.74 -8.25
C ILE A 459 12.70 -24.54 -7.08
N ARG A 460 12.49 -24.11 -5.83
CA ARG A 460 13.02 -24.81 -4.64
C ARG A 460 12.61 -26.28 -4.57
N ARG A 461 11.34 -26.61 -4.82
CA ARG A 461 10.85 -28.01 -4.81
C ARG A 461 11.39 -28.82 -5.97
N ALA A 462 11.42 -28.26 -7.18
CA ALA A 462 11.92 -28.93 -8.37
C ALA A 462 13.40 -29.32 -8.24
N PHE A 463 14.23 -28.49 -7.61
CA PHE A 463 15.67 -28.76 -7.44
C PHE A 463 15.99 -29.63 -6.20
N SER A 464 15.15 -29.65 -5.16
CA SER A 464 15.38 -30.44 -3.95
C SER A 464 15.40 -31.96 -4.12
N HIS A 465 14.96 -32.48 -5.27
CA HIS A 465 15.00 -33.91 -5.59
C HIS A 465 16.27 -34.33 -6.34
N TYR A 466 17.12 -33.39 -6.74
CA TYR A 466 18.30 -33.65 -7.57
C TYR A 466 19.62 -33.16 -6.95
N VAL A 467 19.57 -32.39 -5.87
CA VAL A 467 20.75 -31.87 -5.16
C VAL A 467 20.44 -31.74 -3.66
N SER A 468 21.47 -31.93 -2.82
CA SER A 468 21.34 -31.86 -1.36
C SER A 468 20.82 -30.48 -0.90
N PRO A 469 20.12 -30.40 0.25
CA PRO A 469 19.55 -29.14 0.74
C PRO A 469 20.58 -28.01 0.93
N SER A 470 21.82 -28.37 1.26
CA SER A 470 22.94 -27.42 1.39
C SER A 470 23.32 -26.80 0.04
N VAL A 471 23.35 -27.59 -1.04
CA VAL A 471 23.61 -27.11 -2.40
C VAL A 471 22.46 -26.23 -2.89
N VAL A 472 21.20 -26.63 -2.70
CA VAL A 472 20.03 -25.81 -3.08
C VAL A 472 20.03 -24.44 -2.38
N ASN A 473 20.37 -24.40 -1.09
CA ASN A 473 20.42 -23.15 -0.33
C ASN A 473 21.55 -22.23 -0.79
N GLU A 474 22.70 -22.78 -1.16
CA GLU A 474 23.81 -21.99 -1.71
C GLU A 474 23.51 -21.50 -3.14
N LEU A 475 22.86 -22.32 -3.96
CA LEU A 475 22.40 -21.94 -5.30
C LEU A 475 21.39 -20.79 -5.29
N LEU A 476 20.50 -20.74 -4.30
CA LEU A 476 19.56 -19.62 -4.12
C LEU A 476 20.24 -18.33 -3.65
N LYS A 477 21.37 -18.45 -2.93
CA LYS A 477 22.15 -17.30 -2.44
C LYS A 477 23.04 -16.71 -3.53
N ASN A 478 23.65 -17.56 -4.36
CA ASN A 478 24.63 -17.15 -5.37
C ASN A 478 24.37 -17.84 -6.72
N PRO A 479 23.35 -17.40 -7.49
CA PRO A 479 22.99 -18.02 -8.77
C PRO A 479 24.13 -18.03 -9.80
N GLU A 480 25.06 -17.08 -9.70
CA GLU A 480 26.18 -16.92 -10.64
C GLU A 480 27.36 -17.87 -10.39
N ARG A 481 27.45 -18.50 -9.20
CA ARG A 481 28.42 -19.59 -8.95
C ARG A 481 28.09 -20.87 -9.73
N LEU A 482 26.89 -20.93 -10.33
CA LEU A 482 26.46 -21.96 -11.27
C LEU A 482 27.03 -21.74 -12.69
N ASN A 483 27.84 -20.69 -12.89
CA ASN A 483 28.54 -20.51 -14.16
C ASN A 483 29.31 -21.79 -14.52
N LEU A 484 29.15 -22.17 -15.79
CA LEU A 484 29.52 -23.43 -16.46
C LEU A 484 31.03 -23.76 -16.42
N SER A 485 31.82 -23.13 -15.56
CA SER A 485 33.25 -23.34 -15.46
C SER A 485 33.55 -24.61 -14.67
N VAL A 486 34.11 -25.59 -15.38
CA VAL A 486 34.85 -26.68 -14.75
C VAL A 486 36.08 -26.09 -14.07
N GLU A 487 36.23 -26.34 -12.77
CA GLU A 487 37.39 -25.90 -11.99
C GLU A 487 38.30 -27.07 -11.62
N SER A 488 39.61 -26.80 -11.55
CA SER A 488 40.56 -27.78 -11.05
C SER A 488 40.63 -27.67 -9.54
N ARG A 489 40.24 -28.73 -8.83
CA ARG A 489 40.12 -28.73 -7.36
C ARG A 489 40.72 -29.98 -6.76
N GLU A 490 41.39 -29.83 -5.62
CA GLU A 490 41.83 -30.99 -4.83
C GLU A 490 40.63 -31.50 -4.02
N VAL A 491 40.30 -32.78 -4.19
CA VAL A 491 39.18 -33.42 -3.48
C VAL A 491 39.61 -34.76 -2.94
N THR A 492 38.84 -35.30 -1.98
CA THR A 492 38.93 -36.70 -1.59
C THR A 492 37.75 -37.47 -2.16
N ILE A 493 38.04 -38.56 -2.88
CA ILE A 493 37.06 -39.44 -3.52
C ILE A 493 37.01 -40.75 -2.76
N LEU A 494 35.79 -41.20 -2.46
CA LEU A 494 35.49 -42.50 -1.86
C LEU A 494 34.65 -43.32 -2.86
N PHE A 495 35.09 -44.56 -3.09
CA PHE A 495 34.28 -45.61 -3.70
C PHE A 495 33.97 -46.67 -2.65
N CYS A 496 32.71 -47.11 -2.60
CA CYS A 496 32.23 -48.15 -1.72
C CYS A 496 31.39 -49.15 -2.52
N ASP A 497 31.70 -50.45 -2.46
CA ASP A 497 31.02 -51.51 -3.22
C ASP A 497 30.66 -52.68 -2.28
N ILE A 498 29.55 -53.39 -2.56
CA ILE A 498 29.14 -54.57 -1.78
C ILE A 498 29.86 -55.81 -2.31
N ARG A 499 30.60 -56.48 -1.43
CA ARG A 499 31.31 -57.70 -1.78
C ARG A 499 30.36 -58.81 -2.21
N ASN A 500 30.69 -59.43 -3.35
CA ASN A 500 29.93 -60.52 -3.95
C ASN A 500 28.48 -60.14 -4.27
N PHE A 501 28.19 -58.85 -4.49
CA PHE A 501 26.84 -58.36 -4.77
C PHE A 501 26.19 -59.07 -5.95
N THR A 502 26.90 -59.27 -7.06
CA THR A 502 26.34 -59.95 -8.25
C THR A 502 25.75 -61.31 -7.88
N THR A 503 26.51 -62.14 -7.15
CA THR A 503 26.05 -63.47 -6.70
C THR A 503 24.87 -63.37 -5.74
N LEU A 504 24.87 -62.40 -4.83
CA LEU A 504 23.76 -62.19 -3.88
C LEU A 504 22.50 -61.67 -4.57
N SER A 505 22.65 -60.83 -5.60
CA SER A 505 21.55 -60.23 -6.35
C SER A 505 20.83 -61.23 -7.25
N GLU A 506 21.54 -62.21 -7.82
CA GLU A 506 20.98 -63.26 -8.68
C GLU A 506 19.99 -64.17 -7.93
N VAL A 507 20.21 -64.37 -6.63
CA VAL A 507 19.38 -65.24 -5.78
C VAL A 507 18.35 -64.47 -4.94
N THR A 508 18.30 -63.14 -5.06
CA THR A 508 17.38 -62.28 -4.29
C THR A 508 16.21 -61.79 -5.18
N PRO A 509 14.94 -61.87 -4.73
CA PRO A 509 13.80 -61.31 -5.45
C PRO A 509 13.96 -59.81 -5.75
N VAL A 510 13.57 -59.38 -6.96
CA VAL A 510 13.77 -57.98 -7.44
C VAL A 510 13.18 -56.91 -6.51
N ALA A 511 12.01 -57.16 -5.93
CA ALA A 511 11.36 -56.21 -5.01
C ALA A 511 12.13 -56.08 -3.68
N GLU A 512 12.63 -57.20 -3.16
CA GLU A 512 13.44 -57.25 -1.94
C GLU A 512 14.82 -56.59 -2.18
N LEU A 513 15.44 -56.86 -3.33
CA LEU A 513 16.69 -56.23 -3.74
C LEU A 513 16.55 -54.71 -3.86
N GLY A 514 15.46 -54.22 -4.46
CA GLY A 514 15.19 -52.79 -4.57
C GLY A 514 14.98 -52.10 -3.22
N GLN A 515 14.22 -52.73 -2.31
CA GLN A 515 14.00 -52.21 -0.95
C GLN A 515 15.30 -52.20 -0.13
N PHE A 516 16.10 -53.26 -0.26
CA PHE A 516 17.41 -53.38 0.37
C PHE A 516 18.35 -52.26 -0.11
N LEU A 517 18.50 -52.09 -1.43
CA LEU A 517 19.36 -51.05 -2.01
C LEU A 517 18.94 -49.65 -1.56
N ASN A 518 17.63 -49.35 -1.54
CA ASN A 518 17.15 -48.05 -1.05
C ASN A 518 17.50 -47.82 0.43
N THR A 519 17.36 -48.85 1.27
CA THR A 519 17.70 -48.78 2.70
C THR A 519 19.21 -48.61 2.90
N TYR A 520 20.01 -49.37 2.16
CA TYR A 520 21.47 -49.31 2.14
C TYR A 520 21.97 -47.94 1.69
N PHE A 521 21.51 -47.44 0.54
CA PHE A 521 21.89 -46.13 0.02
C PHE A 521 21.46 -45.00 0.95
N SER A 522 20.26 -45.06 1.53
CA SER A 522 19.79 -44.03 2.47
C SER A 522 20.71 -43.93 3.69
N LEU A 523 21.01 -45.07 4.34
CA LEU A 523 21.87 -45.08 5.52
C LEU A 523 23.28 -44.54 5.21
N LEU A 524 23.91 -45.03 4.15
CA LEU A 524 25.28 -44.62 3.83
C LEU A 524 25.34 -43.17 3.37
N THR A 525 24.32 -42.69 2.65
CA THR A 525 24.20 -41.28 2.28
C THR A 525 24.06 -40.38 3.50
N ASP A 526 23.30 -40.80 4.51
CA ASP A 526 23.18 -40.06 5.77
C ASP A 526 24.54 -39.95 6.48
N ILE A 527 25.33 -41.03 6.53
CA ILE A 527 26.69 -41.02 7.11
C ILE A 527 27.62 -40.12 6.29
N ILE A 528 27.63 -40.25 4.97
CA ILE A 528 28.45 -39.42 4.07
C ILE A 528 28.12 -37.93 4.28
N THR A 529 26.83 -37.59 4.31
CA THR A 529 26.37 -36.21 4.51
C THR A 529 26.68 -35.69 5.91
N LYS A 530 26.56 -36.53 6.95
CA LYS A 530 26.94 -36.20 8.34
C LYS A 530 28.41 -35.79 8.45
N HIS A 531 29.28 -36.38 7.63
CA HIS A 531 30.69 -36.04 7.54
C HIS A 531 31.00 -35.06 6.40
N ASN A 532 30.05 -34.19 6.01
CA ASN A 532 30.22 -33.14 5.00
C ASN A 532 30.56 -33.63 3.57
N GLY A 533 30.33 -34.91 3.28
CA GLY A 533 30.50 -35.47 1.95
C GLY A 533 29.29 -35.25 1.06
N MET A 534 29.54 -35.18 -0.25
CA MET A 534 28.51 -35.22 -1.29
C MET A 534 28.52 -36.60 -1.95
N VAL A 535 27.37 -37.28 -1.97
CA VAL A 535 27.19 -38.43 -2.86
C VAL A 535 27.11 -37.92 -4.30
N ASP A 536 28.07 -38.34 -5.11
CA ASP A 536 28.19 -37.94 -6.51
C ASP A 536 27.23 -38.76 -7.37
N LYS A 537 27.28 -40.10 -7.26
CA LYS A 537 26.31 -41.01 -7.90
C LYS A 537 26.33 -42.41 -7.29
N TYR A 538 25.26 -43.15 -7.58
CA TYR A 538 25.17 -44.60 -7.39
C TYR A 538 25.50 -45.31 -8.70
N ILE A 539 26.33 -46.35 -8.66
CA ILE A 539 26.76 -47.13 -9.82
C ILE A 539 26.51 -48.61 -9.51
N GLY A 540 25.34 -49.14 -9.92
CA GLY A 540 24.94 -50.48 -9.47
C GLY A 540 24.67 -50.47 -7.97
N ASP A 541 25.43 -51.28 -7.21
CA ASP A 541 25.48 -51.31 -5.75
C ASP A 541 26.56 -50.42 -5.14
N ALA A 542 27.42 -49.83 -5.98
CA ALA A 542 28.50 -48.97 -5.54
C ALA A 542 28.05 -47.52 -5.28
N ILE A 543 28.67 -46.88 -4.29
CA ILE A 543 28.51 -45.46 -3.96
C ILE A 543 29.81 -44.74 -4.30
N MET A 544 29.71 -43.68 -5.10
CA MET A 544 30.78 -42.71 -5.30
C MET A 544 30.45 -41.44 -4.52
N ALA A 545 31.35 -41.01 -3.65
CA ALA A 545 31.22 -39.80 -2.86
C ALA A 545 32.49 -38.94 -2.89
N VAL A 546 32.31 -37.64 -2.69
CA VAL A 546 33.37 -36.62 -2.81
C VAL A 546 33.31 -35.63 -1.65
N TRP A 547 34.49 -35.22 -1.18
CA TRP A 547 34.69 -34.19 -0.17
C TRP A 547 35.58 -33.07 -0.71
N GLY A 548 35.37 -31.86 -0.22
CA GLY A 548 36.08 -30.66 -0.67
C GLY A 548 35.48 -30.03 -1.94
N THR A 549 34.28 -30.46 -2.37
CA THR A 549 33.51 -29.84 -3.46
C THR A 549 32.00 -30.17 -3.31
N PRO A 550 31.05 -29.31 -3.73
CA PRO A 550 31.22 -27.94 -4.22
C PRO A 550 31.61 -26.95 -3.12
N LEU A 551 31.39 -27.32 -1.85
CA LEU A 551 31.76 -26.53 -0.68
C LEU A 551 33.22 -26.80 -0.31
N ASP A 552 33.91 -25.75 0.13
CA ASP A 552 35.26 -25.90 0.68
C ASP A 552 35.22 -26.66 2.00
N ASP A 553 35.99 -27.74 2.07
CA ASP A 553 36.27 -28.49 3.29
C ASP A 553 37.79 -28.61 3.38
N LYS A 554 38.42 -28.02 4.39
CA LYS A 554 39.87 -28.08 4.57
C LYS A 554 40.34 -29.45 5.08
N ASP A 555 39.44 -30.16 5.75
CA ASP A 555 39.70 -31.44 6.40
C ASP A 555 39.07 -32.59 5.59
N HIS A 556 38.86 -32.37 4.29
CA HIS A 556 38.15 -33.27 3.37
C HIS A 556 38.66 -34.72 3.39
N ALA A 557 39.97 -34.93 3.56
CA ALA A 557 40.56 -36.26 3.65
C ALA A 557 40.22 -36.97 4.98
N GLU A 558 40.22 -36.25 6.10
CA GLU A 558 39.91 -36.78 7.42
C GLU A 558 38.41 -37.08 7.55
N SER A 559 37.57 -36.17 7.06
CA SER A 559 36.11 -36.35 6.95
C SER A 559 35.75 -37.61 6.18
N ALA A 560 36.39 -37.86 5.02
CA ALA A 560 36.16 -39.06 4.22
C ALA A 560 36.58 -40.35 4.95
N VAL A 561 37.71 -40.35 5.65
CA VAL A 561 38.19 -41.52 6.40
C VAL A 561 37.31 -41.80 7.61
N ARG A 562 36.87 -40.77 8.35
CA ARG A 562 35.89 -40.91 9.44
C ARG A 562 34.56 -41.45 8.95
N ALA A 563 34.07 -40.96 7.81
CA ALA A 563 32.88 -41.48 7.16
C ALA A 563 33.06 -42.99 6.85
N ALA A 564 34.17 -43.38 6.23
CA ALA A 564 34.44 -44.78 5.90
C ALA A 564 34.48 -45.69 7.14
N LEU A 565 35.12 -45.25 8.23
CA LEU A 565 35.14 -46.00 9.49
C LEU A 565 33.74 -46.15 10.09
N GLU A 566 32.93 -45.07 10.09
CA GLU A 566 31.54 -45.10 10.56
C GLU A 566 30.64 -45.98 9.68
N MET A 567 30.85 -45.99 8.36
CA MET A 567 30.13 -46.87 7.43
C MET A 567 30.39 -48.35 7.79
N ILE A 568 31.66 -48.71 8.00
CA ILE A 568 32.05 -50.09 8.38
C ILE A 568 31.50 -50.48 9.75
N SER A 569 31.59 -49.60 10.76
CA SER A 569 31.09 -49.90 12.10
C SER A 569 29.57 -50.01 12.11
N THR A 570 28.86 -49.14 11.39
CA THR A 570 27.39 -49.11 11.35
C THR A 570 26.82 -50.34 10.66
N ILE A 571 27.40 -50.78 9.52
CA ILE A 571 26.97 -52.02 8.85
C ILE A 571 27.21 -53.23 9.77
N ARG A 572 28.32 -53.26 10.50
CA ARG A 572 28.62 -54.33 11.45
C ARG A 572 27.63 -54.35 12.62
N GLU A 573 27.35 -53.20 13.23
CA GLU A 573 26.44 -53.06 14.36
C GLU A 573 24.99 -53.36 13.99
N ARG A 574 24.58 -53.00 12.77
CA ARG A 574 23.25 -53.26 12.22
C ARG A 574 23.21 -54.47 11.30
N GLY A 575 24.10 -55.44 11.49
CA GLY A 575 24.30 -56.57 10.58
C GLY A 575 23.05 -57.41 10.29
N ASP A 576 22.04 -57.38 11.16
CA ASP A 576 20.73 -58.01 10.94
C ASP A 576 19.84 -57.27 9.94
N GLN A 577 19.96 -55.94 9.87
CA GLN A 577 19.22 -55.10 8.91
C GLN A 577 19.85 -55.16 7.51
N PHE A 578 21.13 -55.49 7.43
CA PHE A 578 21.89 -55.54 6.17
C PHE A 578 22.23 -56.99 5.78
N LYS A 579 21.19 -57.83 5.72
CA LYS A 579 21.26 -59.19 5.19
C LYS A 579 20.70 -59.23 3.78
N LEU A 580 21.44 -59.85 2.87
CA LEU A 580 21.00 -60.15 1.52
C LEU A 580 21.13 -61.68 1.32
N ALA A 581 20.07 -62.34 0.88
CA ALA A 581 19.99 -63.81 0.80
C ALA A 581 20.40 -64.54 2.11
N GLY A 582 20.05 -63.96 3.27
CA GLY A 582 20.36 -64.51 4.60
C GLY A 582 21.80 -64.29 5.08
N GLN A 583 22.64 -63.62 4.31
CA GLN A 583 24.04 -63.33 4.66
C GLN A 583 24.23 -61.83 4.94
N THR A 584 24.94 -61.49 6.02
CA THR A 584 25.31 -60.10 6.29
C THR A 584 26.31 -59.63 5.23
N ILE A 585 26.02 -58.49 4.60
CA ILE A 585 26.89 -57.93 3.57
C ILE A 585 28.24 -57.47 4.14
N GLU A 586 29.27 -57.54 3.32
CA GLU A 586 30.53 -56.83 3.56
C GLU A 586 30.71 -55.78 2.48
N ILE A 587 31.32 -54.64 2.83
CA ILE A 587 31.67 -53.60 1.86
C ILE A 587 33.19 -53.42 1.75
N GLY A 588 33.65 -53.08 0.56
CA GLY A 588 35.01 -52.61 0.29
C GLY A 588 34.99 -51.09 0.08
N ILE A 589 35.92 -50.37 0.71
CA ILE A 589 36.03 -48.92 0.56
C ILE A 589 37.44 -48.55 0.09
N GLY A 590 37.52 -47.82 -1.02
CA GLY A 590 38.75 -47.23 -1.53
C GLY A 590 38.71 -45.71 -1.51
N ILE A 591 39.76 -45.07 -0.97
CA ILE A 591 39.83 -43.62 -0.81
C ILE A 591 41.11 -43.06 -1.43
N ASN A 592 40.96 -42.06 -2.30
CA ASN A 592 42.08 -41.33 -2.88
C ASN A 592 41.87 -39.83 -2.80
N THR A 593 42.96 -39.09 -2.62
CA THR A 593 42.96 -37.62 -2.62
C THR A 593 43.81 -37.10 -3.77
N GLY A 594 43.32 -36.09 -4.48
CA GLY A 594 44.11 -35.41 -5.51
C GLY A 594 43.30 -34.44 -6.36
N MET A 595 43.99 -33.77 -7.28
CA MET A 595 43.37 -32.83 -8.21
C MET A 595 42.42 -33.54 -9.19
N VAL A 596 41.22 -32.99 -9.33
CA VAL A 596 40.19 -33.40 -10.30
C VAL A 596 39.63 -32.17 -11.01
N SER A 597 38.90 -32.41 -12.08
CA SER A 597 38.05 -31.41 -12.71
C SER A 597 36.64 -31.53 -12.10
N ALA A 598 36.24 -30.55 -11.29
CA ALA A 598 34.93 -30.48 -10.65
C ALA A 598 34.04 -29.46 -11.38
N GLY A 599 32.80 -29.81 -11.67
CA GLY A 599 31.89 -28.89 -12.35
C GLY A 599 30.67 -29.58 -12.94
N ASN A 600 29.88 -28.82 -13.71
CA ASN A 600 28.75 -29.36 -14.44
C ASN A 600 29.22 -30.06 -15.73
N PHE A 601 29.02 -31.37 -15.81
CA PHE A 601 29.32 -32.17 -17.00
C PHE A 601 28.02 -32.71 -17.62
N GLY A 602 27.88 -32.63 -18.93
CA GLY A 602 26.72 -33.17 -19.66
C GLY A 602 26.31 -32.36 -20.89
N SER A 603 25.06 -32.54 -21.32
CA SER A 603 24.46 -31.81 -22.44
C SER A 603 23.63 -30.61 -21.96
N SER A 604 23.25 -29.70 -22.86
CA SER A 604 22.37 -28.56 -22.55
C SER A 604 21.00 -28.95 -21.97
N LYS A 605 20.59 -30.21 -22.14
CA LYS A 605 19.31 -30.74 -21.62
C LYS A 605 19.46 -31.60 -20.36
N ARG A 606 20.68 -32.03 -20.03
CA ARG A 606 20.98 -32.91 -18.89
C ARG A 606 22.45 -32.78 -18.52
N PHE A 607 22.72 -32.19 -17.37
CA PHE A 607 24.05 -32.03 -16.79
C PHE A 607 24.00 -32.43 -15.32
N ASP A 608 25.09 -33.01 -14.84
CA ASP A 608 25.29 -33.40 -13.44
C ASP A 608 26.54 -32.67 -12.92
N TYR A 609 26.46 -32.10 -11.72
CA TYR A 609 27.65 -31.61 -11.03
C TYR A 609 28.44 -32.82 -10.52
N THR A 610 29.62 -33.06 -11.07
CA THR A 610 30.42 -34.26 -10.78
C THR A 610 31.92 -33.97 -10.89
N VAL A 611 32.75 -34.93 -10.46
CA VAL A 611 34.21 -34.85 -10.59
C VAL A 611 34.73 -35.82 -11.64
N LEU A 612 35.67 -35.37 -12.48
CA LEU A 612 36.34 -36.19 -13.48
C LEU A 612 37.86 -36.10 -13.33
N GLY A 613 38.56 -37.19 -13.58
CA GLY A 613 40.02 -37.19 -13.65
C GLY A 613 40.65 -38.54 -13.28
N ASP A 614 41.95 -38.65 -13.52
CA ASP A 614 42.73 -39.86 -13.21
C ASP A 614 42.64 -40.26 -11.73
N ASN A 615 42.56 -39.28 -10.82
CA ASN A 615 42.44 -39.53 -9.37
C ASN A 615 41.09 -40.17 -8.97
N VAL A 616 40.02 -39.98 -9.76
CA VAL A 616 38.73 -40.66 -9.57
C VAL A 616 38.87 -42.14 -9.92
N ASN A 617 39.51 -42.43 -11.05
CA ASN A 617 39.78 -43.81 -11.48
C ASN A 617 40.70 -44.53 -10.49
N LEU A 618 41.69 -43.84 -9.92
CA LEU A 618 42.57 -44.40 -8.89
C LEU A 618 41.77 -44.79 -7.63
N ALA A 619 40.81 -43.98 -7.18
CA ALA A 619 39.97 -44.32 -6.03
C ALA A 619 39.16 -45.61 -6.26
N SER A 620 38.49 -45.74 -7.41
CA SER A 620 37.74 -46.94 -7.79
C SER A 620 38.63 -48.18 -7.88
N ARG A 621 39.87 -48.05 -8.38
CA ARG A 621 40.81 -49.17 -8.45
C ARG A 621 41.32 -49.58 -7.06
N ILE A 622 41.56 -48.61 -6.17
CA ILE A 622 41.95 -48.89 -4.78
C ILE A 622 40.83 -49.64 -4.06
N GLU A 623 39.57 -49.27 -4.30
CA GLU A 623 38.41 -50.02 -3.80
C GLU A 623 38.47 -51.47 -4.29
N GLY A 624 38.65 -51.72 -5.59
CA GLY A 624 38.73 -53.08 -6.14
C GLY A 624 39.86 -53.93 -5.53
N LEU A 625 40.97 -53.31 -5.12
CA LEU A 625 42.09 -53.98 -4.44
C LEU A 625 41.73 -54.43 -3.01
N THR A 626 40.69 -53.88 -2.39
CA THR A 626 40.24 -54.29 -1.05
C THR A 626 39.89 -55.78 -1.02
N LYS A 627 39.37 -56.33 -2.11
CA LYS A 627 39.06 -57.76 -2.28
C LYS A 627 40.33 -58.62 -2.26
N PHE A 628 41.36 -58.18 -2.99
CA PHE A 628 42.64 -58.89 -3.07
C PHE A 628 43.35 -58.90 -1.71
N TYR A 629 43.48 -57.74 -1.07
CA TYR A 629 44.10 -57.62 0.24
C TYR A 629 43.22 -58.13 1.39
N ARG A 630 41.95 -58.44 1.10
CA ARG A 630 40.91 -58.86 2.04
C ARG A 630 40.70 -57.87 3.20
N LEU A 631 41.02 -56.60 3.00
CA LEU A 631 40.86 -55.49 3.94
C LEU A 631 39.59 -54.71 3.62
N LYS A 632 38.96 -54.06 4.60
CA LYS A 632 37.69 -53.34 4.36
C LYS A 632 37.88 -51.93 3.83
N ILE A 633 38.98 -51.27 4.21
CA ILE A 633 39.28 -49.90 3.79
C ILE A 633 40.72 -49.85 3.28
N LEU A 634 40.93 -49.24 2.12
CA LEU A 634 42.24 -48.91 1.59
C LEU A 634 42.28 -47.41 1.24
N ILE A 635 43.36 -46.75 1.63
CA ILE A 635 43.64 -45.35 1.29
C ILE A 635 44.96 -45.24 0.52
N SER A 636 45.04 -44.29 -0.39
CA SER A 636 46.31 -43.96 -1.06
C SER A 636 47.26 -43.20 -0.16
N GLU A 637 48.55 -43.19 -0.52
CA GLU A 637 49.54 -42.32 0.11
C GLU A 637 49.17 -40.84 0.09
N PHE A 638 48.39 -40.40 -0.91
CA PHE A 638 47.97 -39.02 -1.05
C PHE A 638 46.95 -38.65 0.01
N THR A 639 46.00 -39.56 0.30
CA THR A 639 45.08 -39.42 1.44
C THR A 639 45.84 -39.48 2.76
N ARG A 640 46.77 -40.45 2.95
CA ARG A 640 47.56 -40.57 4.19
C ARG A 640 48.35 -39.30 4.53
N LYS A 641 48.92 -38.61 3.52
CA LYS A 641 49.66 -37.35 3.68
C LYS A 641 48.80 -36.18 4.15
N LYS A 642 47.47 -36.25 3.95
CA LYS A 642 46.50 -35.22 4.35
C LYS A 642 45.85 -35.49 5.70
N LEU A 643 46.02 -36.68 6.27
CA LEU A 643 45.58 -36.98 7.63
C LEU A 643 46.54 -36.39 8.66
N ALA A 644 46.04 -36.13 9.87
CA ALA A 644 46.88 -35.73 11.00
C ALA A 644 48.06 -36.71 11.20
N PRO A 645 49.25 -36.23 11.61
CA PRO A 645 50.42 -37.09 11.84
C PRO A 645 50.12 -38.29 12.76
N ASP A 646 49.32 -38.06 13.80
CA ASP A 646 48.95 -39.02 14.83
C ASP A 646 47.84 -40.00 14.40
N TYR A 647 47.32 -39.88 13.17
CA TYR A 647 46.33 -40.81 12.64
C TYR A 647 47.00 -42.16 12.33
N CYS A 648 46.56 -43.22 13.01
CA CYS A 648 47.18 -44.53 12.87
C CYS A 648 46.78 -45.16 11.53
N CYS A 649 47.77 -45.46 10.69
CA CYS A 649 47.57 -46.15 9.43
C CYS A 649 48.62 -47.24 9.26
N ARG A 650 48.20 -48.41 8.81
CA ARG A 650 49.08 -49.53 8.50
C ARG A 650 49.46 -49.50 7.04
N PHE A 651 50.76 -49.57 6.72
CA PHE A 651 51.20 -49.76 5.33
C PHE A 651 50.74 -51.13 4.82
N VAL A 652 50.11 -51.19 3.65
CA VAL A 652 49.57 -52.43 3.09
C VAL A 652 50.45 -52.98 1.99
N ASP A 653 50.77 -52.19 0.97
CA ASP A 653 51.60 -52.62 -0.16
C ASP A 653 52.02 -51.45 -1.05
N THR A 654 52.99 -51.68 -1.93
CA THR A 654 53.32 -50.77 -3.04
C THR A 654 52.83 -51.41 -4.35
N VAL A 655 51.83 -50.81 -5.00
CA VAL A 655 51.16 -51.41 -6.16
C VAL A 655 51.35 -50.64 -7.44
N MET A 656 51.48 -51.34 -8.57
CA MET A 656 51.24 -50.79 -9.89
C MET A 656 49.78 -50.97 -10.24
N VAL A 657 49.08 -49.86 -10.44
CA VAL A 657 47.68 -49.87 -10.83
C VAL A 657 47.59 -49.61 -12.32
N LYS A 658 46.81 -50.44 -13.02
CA LYS A 658 46.61 -50.36 -14.46
C LYS A 658 46.33 -48.95 -14.95
N GLY A 659 47.16 -48.43 -15.85
CA GLY A 659 47.04 -47.08 -16.42
C GLY A 659 47.86 -46.00 -15.70
N ARG A 660 48.69 -46.33 -14.70
CA ARG A 660 49.73 -45.44 -14.17
C ARG A 660 51.13 -46.05 -14.29
N ASN A 661 52.11 -45.21 -14.61
CA ASN A 661 53.53 -45.58 -14.70
C ASN A 661 54.29 -45.43 -13.37
N LYS A 662 53.65 -44.93 -12.31
CA LYS A 662 54.25 -44.76 -10.99
C LYS A 662 53.54 -45.66 -9.97
N PRO A 663 54.28 -46.36 -9.11
CA PRO A 663 53.70 -47.16 -8.05
C PRO A 663 53.01 -46.26 -7.02
N VAL A 664 51.96 -46.77 -6.38
CA VAL A 664 51.21 -46.08 -5.32
C VAL A 664 51.31 -46.90 -4.05
N ASN A 665 51.68 -46.26 -2.94
CA ASN A 665 51.63 -46.90 -1.64
C ASN A 665 50.20 -46.91 -1.10
N LEU A 666 49.75 -48.08 -0.66
CA LEU A 666 48.44 -48.28 -0.04
C LEU A 666 48.58 -48.40 1.47
N PHE A 667 47.59 -47.86 2.17
CA PHE A 667 47.51 -47.91 3.63
C PHE A 667 46.10 -48.33 4.06
N GLU A 668 45.99 -48.91 5.24
CA GLU A 668 44.74 -49.16 5.93
C GLU A 668 44.62 -48.21 7.12
N PRO A 669 43.56 -47.40 7.21
CA PRO A 669 43.33 -46.53 8.36
C PRO A 669 42.81 -47.35 9.54
N LEU A 670 43.45 -47.20 10.71
CA LEU A 670 43.11 -47.93 11.94
C LEU A 670 42.41 -47.07 13.00
N GLY A 671 42.23 -45.77 12.73
CA GLY A 671 41.59 -44.79 13.61
C GLY A 671 42.57 -43.98 14.47
N GLU A 672 42.04 -43.15 15.37
CA GLU A 672 42.80 -42.32 16.29
C GLU A 672 43.38 -43.13 17.46
N VAL A 673 44.56 -42.75 17.96
CA VAL A 673 45.31 -43.50 18.98
C VAL A 673 44.74 -43.21 20.36
N GLU A 674 43.65 -43.88 20.76
CA GLU A 674 43.16 -43.83 22.15
C GLU A 674 43.88 -44.84 23.08
N ASN A 675 44.72 -45.75 22.57
CA ASN A 675 45.50 -46.71 23.37
C ASN A 675 46.89 -46.97 22.75
N ALA A 676 47.88 -46.16 23.12
CA ALA A 676 49.21 -46.11 22.50
C ALA A 676 50.16 -47.28 22.87
N GLY A 677 49.95 -47.97 24.00
CA GLY A 677 50.92 -48.94 24.50
C GLY A 677 50.99 -50.26 23.73
N GLU A 678 49.84 -50.83 23.36
CA GLU A 678 49.76 -52.19 22.80
C GLU A 678 49.73 -52.22 21.25
N LYS A 679 49.27 -51.13 20.63
CA LYS A 679 49.25 -50.97 19.17
C LYS A 679 50.63 -50.64 18.59
N SER A 680 51.50 -49.95 19.35
CA SER A 680 52.82 -49.50 18.84
C SER A 680 53.80 -50.65 18.62
N ALA A 681 53.92 -51.59 19.57
CA ALA A 681 54.86 -52.71 19.45
C ALA A 681 54.48 -53.70 18.32
N LYS A 682 53.18 -53.88 18.09
CA LYS A 682 52.63 -54.69 16.99
C LYS A 682 52.86 -54.04 15.62
N HIS A 683 52.67 -52.72 15.54
CA HIS A 683 52.95 -51.96 14.32
C HIS A 683 54.45 -52.01 13.96
N GLU A 684 55.32 -51.83 14.94
CA GLU A 684 56.78 -51.85 14.76
C GLU A 684 57.30 -53.22 14.31
N SER A 685 56.74 -54.31 14.87
CA SER A 685 57.07 -55.68 14.45
C SER A 685 56.59 -55.98 13.02
N TYR A 686 55.41 -55.48 12.65
CA TYR A 686 54.89 -55.59 11.28
C TYR A 686 55.69 -54.78 10.26
N GLU A 687 56.07 -53.55 10.60
CA GLU A 687 56.94 -52.71 9.77
C GLU A 687 58.33 -53.34 9.60
N THR A 688 58.87 -53.93 10.65
CA THR A 688 60.13 -54.69 10.58
C THR A 688 60.02 -55.88 9.64
N ALA A 689 58.91 -56.63 9.70
CA ALA A 689 58.65 -57.76 8.79
C ALA A 689 58.56 -57.31 7.32
N LEU A 690 57.89 -56.19 7.07
CA LEU A 690 57.81 -55.57 5.74
C LEU A 690 59.17 -55.07 5.25
N LEU A 691 59.99 -54.50 6.13
CA LEU A 691 61.33 -54.03 5.78
C LEU A 691 62.24 -55.20 5.40
N LEU A 692 62.19 -56.31 6.15
CA LEU A 692 62.89 -57.54 5.80
C LEU A 692 62.42 -58.10 4.45
N PHE A 693 61.10 -58.08 4.21
CA PHE A 693 60.51 -58.51 2.93
C PHE A 693 60.98 -57.64 1.76
N LYS A 694 60.93 -56.31 1.88
CA LYS A 694 61.42 -55.37 0.86
C LYS A 694 62.94 -55.46 0.67
N SER A 695 63.68 -55.84 1.71
CA SER A 695 65.13 -56.08 1.66
C SER A 695 65.50 -57.46 1.12
N ARG A 696 64.54 -58.22 0.56
CA ARG A 696 64.71 -59.57 -0.02
C ARG A 696 65.17 -60.63 0.99
N ARG A 697 65.00 -60.38 2.29
CA ARG A 697 65.25 -61.35 3.38
C ARG A 697 63.98 -62.16 3.64
N PHE A 698 63.53 -62.91 2.63
CA PHE A 698 62.20 -63.55 2.62
C PHE A 698 62.00 -64.58 3.72
N VAL A 699 63.03 -65.36 4.06
CA VAL A 699 62.95 -66.37 5.14
C VAL A 699 62.74 -65.69 6.50
N GLU A 700 63.48 -64.62 6.79
CA GLU A 700 63.37 -63.89 8.05
C GLU A 700 62.06 -63.10 8.14
N ALA A 701 61.62 -62.54 7.02
CA ALA A 701 60.30 -61.92 6.91
C ALA A 701 59.19 -62.95 7.15
N GLN A 702 59.32 -64.16 6.59
CA GLN A 702 58.37 -65.26 6.79
C GLN A 702 58.26 -65.66 8.25
N ASP A 703 59.38 -65.82 8.96
CA ASP A 703 59.39 -66.16 10.39
C ASP A 703 58.68 -65.10 11.23
N LEU A 704 58.93 -63.82 10.93
CA LEU A 704 58.30 -62.72 11.67
C LEU A 704 56.81 -62.60 11.35
N PHE A 705 56.39 -62.74 10.08
CA PHE A 705 54.98 -62.80 9.71
C PHE A 705 54.28 -64.03 10.31
N ALA A 706 54.97 -65.16 10.48
CA ALA A 706 54.39 -66.37 11.07
C ALA A 706 54.12 -66.16 12.57
N ARG A 707 55.03 -65.47 13.28
CA ARG A 707 54.81 -65.06 14.68
C ARG A 707 53.64 -64.09 14.81
N LEU A 708 53.63 -63.04 13.98
CA LEU A 708 52.53 -62.06 13.95
C LEU A 708 51.19 -62.73 13.67
N TYR A 709 51.15 -63.68 12.74
CA TYR A 709 49.95 -64.45 12.42
C TYR A 709 49.51 -65.38 13.56
N ALA A 710 50.44 -65.98 14.30
CA ALA A 710 50.11 -66.82 15.46
C ALA A 710 49.56 -66.00 16.64
N GLU A 711 50.07 -64.79 16.85
CA GLU A 711 49.61 -63.88 17.92
C GLU A 711 48.26 -63.22 17.60
N ASN A 712 48.09 -62.76 16.37
CA ASN A 712 46.84 -62.15 15.91
C ASN A 712 46.61 -62.49 14.43
N PRO A 713 45.78 -63.51 14.13
CA PRO A 713 45.51 -63.93 12.77
C PRO A 713 44.85 -62.83 11.94
N GLU A 714 45.64 -62.09 11.16
CA GLU A 714 45.14 -61.12 10.19
C GLU A 714 45.36 -61.57 8.75
N LYS A 715 44.39 -61.24 7.89
CA LYS A 715 44.38 -61.68 6.49
C LYS A 715 45.58 -61.12 5.72
N ILE A 716 46.09 -59.94 6.09
CA ILE A 716 47.27 -59.34 5.45
C ILE A 716 48.55 -60.13 5.75
N TYR A 717 48.69 -60.73 6.93
CA TYR A 717 49.85 -61.56 7.27
C TYR A 717 49.86 -62.85 6.44
N GLN A 718 48.69 -63.44 6.16
CA GLN A 718 48.58 -64.60 5.26
C GLN A 718 49.12 -64.30 3.86
N ILE A 719 48.76 -63.14 3.31
CA ILE A 719 49.23 -62.71 1.97
C ILE A 719 50.75 -62.58 1.96
N TYR A 720 51.34 -61.96 2.98
CA TYR A 720 52.78 -61.81 3.06
C TYR A 720 53.50 -63.14 3.34
N LEU A 721 52.91 -64.06 4.11
CA LEU A 721 53.44 -65.42 4.29
C LEU A 721 53.49 -66.21 2.98
N GLU A 722 52.41 -66.17 2.20
CA GLU A 722 52.35 -66.78 0.87
C GLU A 722 53.37 -66.16 -0.08
N ARG A 723 53.51 -64.84 -0.07
CA ARG A 723 54.51 -64.13 -0.88
C ARG A 723 55.94 -64.42 -0.46
N CYS A 724 56.23 -64.46 0.84
CA CYS A 724 57.57 -64.82 1.32
C CYS A 724 57.94 -66.23 0.87
N ARG A 725 57.00 -67.19 0.94
CA ARG A 725 57.21 -68.56 0.45
C ARG A 725 57.47 -68.56 -1.07
N ASN A 726 56.63 -67.88 -1.85
CA ASN A 726 56.79 -67.82 -3.30
C ASN A 726 58.11 -67.15 -3.71
N PHE A 727 58.46 -66.00 -3.12
CA PHE A 727 59.71 -65.30 -3.44
C PHE A 727 60.97 -65.95 -2.86
N ALA A 728 60.85 -66.82 -1.85
CA ALA A 728 61.96 -67.67 -1.41
C ALA A 728 62.25 -68.77 -2.45
N GLU A 729 61.21 -69.30 -3.11
CA GLU A 729 61.33 -70.31 -4.17
C GLU A 729 61.69 -69.67 -5.53
N ASN A 730 61.16 -68.47 -5.82
CA ASN A 730 61.33 -67.73 -7.07
C ASN A 730 61.74 -66.27 -6.79
N PRO A 731 63.02 -65.98 -6.52
CA PRO A 731 63.44 -64.65 -6.11
C PRO A 731 63.25 -63.61 -7.24
N PRO A 732 62.72 -62.41 -6.92
CA PRO A 732 62.54 -61.35 -7.90
C PRO A 732 63.89 -60.76 -8.36
N PRO A 733 63.92 -60.06 -9.51
CA PRO A 733 65.15 -59.44 -10.05
C PRO A 733 65.83 -58.49 -9.05
N PRO A 734 67.15 -58.26 -9.17
CA PRO A 734 67.89 -57.38 -8.26
C PRO A 734 67.33 -55.95 -8.15
N GLU A 735 66.74 -55.43 -9.22
CA GLU A 735 66.11 -54.11 -9.32
C GLU A 735 64.68 -54.02 -8.75
N TRP A 736 64.14 -55.10 -8.16
CA TRP A 736 62.79 -55.11 -7.61
C TRP A 736 62.68 -54.26 -6.34
N GLN A 737 61.80 -53.25 -6.37
CA GLN A 737 61.61 -52.28 -5.29
C GLN A 737 60.39 -52.59 -4.39
N GLY A 738 60.03 -53.87 -4.24
CA GLY A 738 58.87 -54.24 -3.42
C GLY A 738 57.51 -53.96 -4.06
N VAL A 739 57.49 -53.77 -5.40
CA VAL A 739 56.29 -53.41 -6.15
C VAL A 739 55.54 -54.66 -6.60
N HIS A 740 54.23 -54.70 -6.35
CA HIS A 740 53.35 -55.76 -6.84
C HIS A 740 52.55 -55.28 -8.06
N ASP A 741 52.59 -56.05 -9.14
CA ASP A 741 51.85 -55.76 -10.37
C ASP A 741 50.47 -56.42 -10.33
N HIS A 742 49.42 -55.62 -10.47
CA HIS A 742 48.01 -56.05 -10.52
C HIS A 742 47.42 -55.91 -11.94
N ASN A 743 48.26 -55.80 -12.97
CA ASN A 743 47.84 -55.59 -14.37
C ASN A 743 47.17 -56.77 -15.06
#